data_AF-A0A946TH32-F1
#
_entry.id   AF-A0A946TH32-F1
#
_cell.length_a   1.000
_cell.length_b   1.000
_cell.length_c   1.000
_cell.angle_alpha   90.00
_cell.angle_beta   90.00
_cell.angle_gamma   90.00
#
_symmetry.space_group_name_H-M   'P 1'
#
loop_
_entity.id
_entity.type
_entity.pdbx_description
1 polymer ?
#
loop_
_entity_poly.entity_id
_entity_poly.type
_entity_poly.pdbx_seq_one_letter_code
_entity_poly.pdbx_strand_id
1 'polypeptide(L)'
;GLGNITAYGSTPWKHGLDIDLKKGDPVPSPATGKVVFAGNNKGFGKQVDSAAGIMRWYYDNVNKENWIKRPPLSYSVDGQFITPTSYATGFLYTYTPHIQGNKNFWTLWQSWFDQVYPDGTLLKAGGGSNVYILQDGKKRKFASMTALATRYDPKQIITVPSSELSRYDLGAEISLPNYAIVKSGSSYYLLDYDTKRPFASSDTVSDLGYHPDEILDVTNAELSSYKTGTQISTATANPLGEVIKLQENNSLYYLQENQYFPIYDEAILDTNFQHLSVTSVKISKLEGLVQGPPVKIKDGTLILVEGDSKVYVIEKEKKRHIASEDVFNGLGYDWDNIITVNEFTGIAHETNEPMYLRAGVTTIADLAPQIIEEQSISDLMVRTPMDQYEFIGTAFETPIDTYLIADYATGDILAGKNIDTVRPTASLAKVMTAYRLMKEGLNLNGSVTYNEAAHAINDSDFVQYRLVDGERVLNKHILEATLISSINAGARMLVSSISTEEAFITRMNEQLAAWGLIQTNLKDVYGGAVKNDTTAREYLTIFLNALSNTTVKAYMGKISYIYKEIKDLDGLPNHSDTHSNKIMHESDLSFSILASKTGYLHESGDNLTMLVQRVADGKKFVIITLGNPDHSNRFAEPKALSEWTMTNF
;
A
#
# COMPACT_ATOMS: atom_id res chain seq x y z
N GLY A 1 -18.64 -12.48 -18.14
CA GLY A 1 -19.18 -13.80 -17.76
C GLY A 1 -19.62 -13.73 -16.32
N LEU A 2 -20.79 -14.24 -15.98
CA LEU A 2 -21.17 -14.50 -14.59
C LEU A 2 -21.60 -15.96 -14.54
N GLY A 3 -20.69 -16.79 -14.01
CA GLY A 3 -20.89 -18.20 -13.81
C GLY A 3 -21.88 -18.47 -12.67
N ASN A 4 -22.72 -19.47 -12.92
CA ASN A 4 -23.56 -20.24 -12.01
C ASN A 4 -23.49 -19.89 -10.51
N ILE A 5 -24.54 -19.23 -10.01
CA ILE A 5 -24.94 -19.37 -8.61
C ILE A 5 -25.93 -20.54 -8.54
N THR A 6 -25.46 -21.66 -8.01
CA THR A 6 -26.25 -22.86 -7.74
C THR A 6 -27.26 -22.58 -6.64
N ALA A 7 -28.55 -22.67 -6.95
CA ALA A 7 -29.62 -22.53 -5.98
C ALA A 7 -29.71 -23.79 -5.09
N TYR A 8 -29.48 -23.63 -3.78
CA TYR A 8 -29.91 -24.61 -2.79
C TYR A 8 -31.25 -24.17 -2.19
N GLY A 9 -32.23 -25.09 -2.21
CA GLY A 9 -33.32 -25.11 -1.24
C GLY A 9 -34.60 -24.36 -1.63
N SER A 10 -35.55 -25.12 -2.17
CA SER A 10 -36.95 -24.76 -2.36
C SER A 10 -37.69 -24.51 -1.03
N THR A 11 -38.27 -23.33 -0.82
CA THR A 11 -39.46 -23.17 0.01
C THR A 11 -40.27 -21.94 -0.43
N PRO A 12 -41.58 -22.06 -0.71
CA PRO A 12 -42.39 -20.94 -1.20
C PRO A 12 -42.87 -20.07 -0.03
N TRP A 13 -42.44 -18.82 0.03
CA TRP A 13 -43.05 -17.82 0.92
C TRP A 13 -44.26 -17.17 0.26
N LYS A 14 -45.44 -17.57 0.74
CA LYS A 14 -46.70 -16.83 0.59
C LYS A 14 -46.76 -15.74 1.67
N HIS A 15 -47.45 -14.66 1.30
CA HIS A 15 -47.94 -13.53 2.11
C HIS A 15 -47.08 -12.26 2.11
N GLY A 16 -47.74 -11.20 1.63
CA GLY A 16 -47.29 -9.83 1.56
C GLY A 16 -47.19 -9.15 2.92
N LEU A 17 -46.59 -7.96 2.83
CA LEU A 17 -46.35 -7.00 3.88
C LEU A 17 -47.58 -6.68 4.73
N ASP A 18 -47.40 -6.70 6.05
CA ASP A 18 -48.10 -5.80 6.96
C ASP A 18 -47.10 -5.21 7.97
N ILE A 19 -47.29 -3.93 8.25
CA ILE A 19 -46.45 -3.07 9.09
C ILE A 19 -47.04 -3.05 10.50
N ASP A 20 -46.25 -3.29 11.54
CA ASP A 20 -46.61 -2.78 12.87
C ASP A 20 -45.38 -2.45 13.75
N LEU A 21 -45.51 -1.37 14.51
CA LEU A 21 -44.49 -0.73 15.34
C LEU A 21 -44.77 -1.00 16.83
N LYS A 22 -43.94 -1.79 17.56
CA LYS A 22 -43.77 -1.68 19.04
C LYS A 22 -42.40 -2.14 19.54
N LYS A 23 -42.05 -1.65 20.73
CA LYS A 23 -40.74 -1.52 21.42
C LYS A 23 -40.53 -2.60 22.52
N GLY A 24 -39.30 -3.14 22.67
CA GLY A 24 -38.78 -3.80 23.89
C GLY A 24 -38.21 -5.25 23.75
N ASP A 25 -36.87 -5.37 23.71
CA ASP A 25 -35.87 -6.44 24.07
C ASP A 25 -36.14 -7.96 23.90
N PRO A 26 -35.10 -8.87 23.88
CA PRO A 26 -33.72 -8.83 23.35
C PRO A 26 -33.41 -9.97 22.32
N VAL A 27 -32.20 -9.95 21.76
CA VAL A 27 -31.64 -10.78 20.63
C VAL A 27 -31.57 -12.29 20.95
N PRO A 28 -31.68 -13.20 19.95
CA PRO A 28 -30.50 -13.83 19.33
C PRO A 28 -30.55 -13.98 17.79
N SER A 29 -29.42 -13.67 17.14
CA SER A 29 -29.03 -14.04 15.75
C SER A 29 -28.87 -15.58 15.63
N PRO A 30 -29.04 -16.28 14.47
CA PRO A 30 -28.58 -15.86 13.13
C PRO A 30 -29.45 -16.27 11.91
N ALA A 31 -29.02 -15.81 10.73
CA ALA A 31 -29.40 -16.31 9.38
C ALA A 31 -30.64 -15.71 8.67
N THR A 32 -30.78 -14.38 8.64
CA THR A 32 -31.51 -13.71 7.56
C THR A 32 -30.67 -12.56 7.02
N GLY A 33 -30.37 -12.57 5.73
CA GLY A 33 -29.63 -11.53 5.02
C GLY A 33 -30.37 -10.18 5.00
N LYS A 34 -30.39 -9.50 6.14
CA LYS A 34 -30.79 -8.10 6.23
C LYS A 34 -29.58 -7.23 5.90
N VAL A 35 -29.64 -6.54 4.76
CA VAL A 35 -28.78 -5.36 4.56
C VAL A 35 -29.40 -4.22 5.36
N VAL A 36 -28.79 -3.89 6.49
CA VAL A 36 -29.18 -2.75 7.32
C VAL A 36 -28.33 -1.55 6.88
N PHE A 37 -28.94 -0.61 6.17
CA PHE A 37 -28.32 0.69 5.91
C PHE A 37 -28.58 1.61 7.12
N ALA A 38 -27.53 1.88 7.90
CA ALA A 38 -27.55 2.88 8.96
C ALA A 38 -27.32 4.29 8.35
N GLY A 39 -28.17 5.26 8.71
CA GLY A 39 -27.97 6.69 8.40
C GLY A 39 -28.41 7.17 7.00
N ASN A 40 -29.17 8.27 6.97
CA ASN A 40 -29.56 9.17 5.86
C ASN A 40 -30.03 8.64 4.48
N ASN A 41 -29.95 7.35 4.14
CA ASN A 41 -30.22 6.82 2.80
C ASN A 41 -31.38 5.79 2.71
N LYS A 42 -32.39 5.89 3.59
CA LYS A 42 -33.53 4.94 3.66
C LYS A 42 -34.33 4.79 2.34
N GLY A 43 -34.30 5.78 1.46
CA GLY A 43 -35.00 5.74 0.16
C GLY A 43 -34.33 4.84 -0.88
N PHE A 44 -32.99 4.80 -0.90
CA PHE A 44 -32.23 4.05 -1.89
C PHE A 44 -32.35 2.53 -1.71
N GLY A 45 -32.28 2.05 -0.45
CA GLY A 45 -32.43 0.63 -0.16
C GLY A 45 -33.75 0.02 -0.66
N LYS A 46 -34.86 0.78 -0.59
CA LYS A 46 -36.16 0.35 -1.14
C LYS A 46 -36.16 0.23 -2.66
N GLN A 47 -35.45 1.11 -3.35
CA GLN A 47 -35.36 1.10 -4.82
C GLN A 47 -34.54 -0.11 -5.30
N VAL A 48 -33.42 -0.41 -4.63
CA VAL A 48 -32.59 -1.58 -4.92
C VAL A 48 -33.36 -2.87 -4.69
N ASP A 49 -34.05 -2.99 -3.56
CA ASP A 49 -34.86 -4.18 -3.22
C ASP A 49 -36.01 -4.40 -4.22
N SER A 50 -36.70 -3.31 -4.62
CA SER A 50 -37.77 -3.38 -5.63
C SER A 50 -37.25 -3.81 -7.01
N ALA A 51 -36.10 -3.28 -7.43
CA ALA A 51 -35.48 -3.65 -8.69
C ALA A 51 -35.03 -5.12 -8.69
N ALA A 52 -34.44 -5.59 -7.59
CA ALA A 52 -34.06 -6.99 -7.41
C ALA A 52 -35.30 -7.92 -7.47
N GLY A 53 -36.40 -7.52 -6.85
CA GLY A 53 -37.69 -8.23 -6.92
C GLY A 53 -38.22 -8.37 -8.34
N ILE A 54 -38.14 -7.31 -9.15
CA ILE A 54 -38.57 -7.34 -10.56
C ILE A 54 -37.67 -8.26 -11.40
N MET A 55 -36.35 -8.21 -11.20
CA MET A 55 -35.42 -9.10 -11.91
C MET A 55 -35.68 -10.57 -11.56
N ARG A 56 -35.96 -10.86 -10.29
CA ARG A 56 -36.35 -12.21 -9.85
C ARG A 56 -37.66 -12.65 -10.50
N TRP A 57 -38.65 -11.75 -10.58
CA TRP A 57 -39.92 -12.03 -11.24
C TRP A 57 -39.71 -12.37 -12.73
N TYR A 58 -38.80 -11.68 -13.44
CA TYR A 58 -38.47 -12.03 -14.82
C TYR A 58 -37.89 -13.45 -14.94
N TYR A 59 -36.98 -13.84 -14.06
CA TYR A 59 -36.46 -15.23 -14.03
C TYR A 59 -37.59 -16.26 -13.91
N ASP A 60 -38.56 -16.01 -13.03
CA ASP A 60 -39.63 -16.96 -12.75
C ASP A 60 -40.71 -17.00 -13.86
N ASN A 61 -40.77 -15.97 -14.73
CA ASN A 61 -41.83 -15.81 -15.73
C ASN A 61 -41.34 -15.75 -17.18
N VAL A 62 -40.03 -15.77 -17.44
CA VAL A 62 -39.44 -15.68 -18.79
C VAL A 62 -39.97 -16.73 -19.77
N ASN A 63 -40.38 -17.90 -19.29
CA ASN A 63 -40.92 -18.96 -20.16
C ASN A 63 -42.44 -18.84 -20.42
N LYS A 64 -43.14 -18.00 -19.66
CA LYS A 64 -44.59 -17.79 -19.76
C LYS A 64 -44.92 -16.48 -20.48
N GLU A 65 -44.05 -15.50 -20.36
CA GLU A 65 -44.25 -14.14 -20.86
C GLU A 65 -43.37 -13.87 -22.09
N ASN A 66 -44.02 -13.80 -23.25
CA ASN A 66 -43.31 -13.70 -24.52
C ASN A 66 -42.59 -12.36 -24.73
N TRP A 67 -43.02 -11.30 -24.06
CA TRP A 67 -42.46 -9.95 -24.15
C TRP A 67 -41.15 -9.77 -23.37
N ILE A 68 -40.84 -10.67 -22.44
CA ILE A 68 -39.56 -10.67 -21.72
C ILE A 68 -38.44 -11.04 -22.71
N LYS A 69 -37.43 -10.18 -22.83
CA LYS A 69 -36.31 -10.40 -23.75
C LYS A 69 -35.36 -11.47 -23.19
N ARG A 70 -34.86 -12.36 -24.05
CA ARG A 70 -34.04 -13.52 -23.68
C ARG A 70 -33.12 -13.98 -24.82
N PRO A 71 -31.95 -14.56 -24.50
CA PRO A 71 -31.14 -15.25 -25.50
C PRO A 71 -31.91 -16.47 -26.09
N PRO A 72 -31.63 -16.88 -27.34
CA PRO A 72 -30.76 -16.23 -28.33
C PRO A 72 -31.53 -15.25 -29.26
N LEU A 73 -32.74 -14.83 -28.89
CA LEU A 73 -33.61 -14.04 -29.77
C LEU A 73 -33.10 -12.60 -29.93
N SER A 74 -33.31 -12.01 -31.12
CA SER A 74 -32.99 -10.61 -31.40
C SER A 74 -34.21 -9.70 -31.25
N TYR A 75 -33.98 -8.47 -30.77
CA TYR A 75 -35.02 -7.49 -30.50
C TYR A 75 -34.65 -6.11 -31.07
N SER A 76 -35.63 -5.38 -31.60
CA SER A 76 -35.43 -3.97 -31.97
C SER A 76 -35.51 -3.09 -30.71
N VAL A 77 -34.45 -2.35 -30.44
CA VAL A 77 -34.34 -1.36 -29.34
C VAL A 77 -33.73 -0.11 -29.93
N ASP A 78 -34.37 1.05 -29.75
CA ASP A 78 -33.96 2.33 -30.35
C ASP A 78 -33.63 2.24 -31.87
N GLY A 79 -34.37 1.40 -32.61
CA GLY A 79 -34.18 1.21 -34.05
C GLY A 79 -33.00 0.32 -34.46
N GLN A 80 -32.30 -0.30 -33.51
CA GLN A 80 -31.23 -1.27 -33.76
C GLN A 80 -31.61 -2.66 -33.26
N PHE A 81 -31.18 -3.69 -33.99
CA PHE A 81 -31.35 -5.07 -33.53
C PHE A 81 -30.25 -5.45 -32.56
N ILE A 82 -30.66 -5.85 -31.35
CA ILE A 82 -29.77 -6.38 -30.32
C ILE A 82 -30.06 -7.86 -30.07
N THR A 83 -29.02 -8.64 -29.78
CA THR A 83 -29.14 -10.05 -29.38
C THR A 83 -28.52 -10.21 -28.00
N PRO A 84 -29.32 -10.32 -26.92
CA PRO A 84 -28.79 -10.56 -25.60
C PRO A 84 -28.05 -11.90 -25.54
N THR A 85 -26.88 -11.93 -24.89
CA THR A 85 -26.05 -13.14 -24.73
C THR A 85 -26.36 -13.92 -23.45
N SER A 86 -27.13 -13.31 -22.53
CA SER A 86 -27.54 -13.91 -21.26
C SER A 86 -28.95 -13.46 -20.86
N TYR A 87 -29.60 -14.22 -19.96
CA TYR A 87 -30.88 -13.80 -19.37
C TYR A 87 -30.77 -12.48 -18.63
N ALA A 88 -29.67 -12.23 -17.92
CA ALA A 88 -29.44 -10.97 -17.21
C ALA A 88 -29.45 -9.78 -18.19
N THR A 89 -28.73 -9.89 -19.32
CA THR A 89 -28.73 -8.86 -20.37
C THR A 89 -30.11 -8.70 -21.00
N GLY A 90 -30.82 -9.80 -21.24
CA GLY A 90 -32.19 -9.77 -21.76
C GLY A 90 -33.15 -9.04 -20.81
N PHE A 91 -33.07 -9.34 -19.51
CA PHE A 91 -33.91 -8.72 -18.49
C PHE A 91 -33.59 -7.24 -18.30
N LEU A 92 -32.32 -6.84 -18.41
CA LEU A 92 -31.94 -5.44 -18.42
C LEU A 92 -32.62 -4.69 -19.57
N TYR A 93 -32.51 -5.19 -20.80
CA TYR A 93 -33.23 -4.59 -21.94
C TYR A 93 -34.75 -4.73 -21.87
N THR A 94 -35.28 -5.64 -21.05
CA THR A 94 -36.72 -5.74 -20.76
C THR A 94 -37.16 -4.63 -19.84
N TYR A 95 -36.38 -4.36 -18.79
CA TYR A 95 -36.65 -3.34 -17.78
C TYR A 95 -36.43 -1.93 -18.31
N THR A 96 -35.33 -1.73 -19.04
CA THR A 96 -34.91 -0.45 -19.62
C THR A 96 -34.66 -0.64 -21.12
N PRO A 97 -35.67 -0.47 -21.99
CA PRO A 97 -35.55 -0.72 -23.42
C PRO A 97 -34.89 0.46 -24.16
N HIS A 98 -33.73 0.91 -23.69
CA HIS A 98 -32.94 1.98 -24.30
C HIS A 98 -31.46 1.60 -24.38
N ILE A 99 -30.86 1.67 -25.55
CA ILE A 99 -29.45 1.35 -25.79
C ILE A 99 -28.57 2.32 -25.02
N GLN A 100 -28.81 3.64 -25.17
CA GLN A 100 -27.99 4.63 -24.48
C GLN A 100 -28.17 4.57 -22.96
N GLY A 101 -29.39 4.32 -22.48
CA GLY A 101 -29.67 4.16 -21.05
C GLY A 101 -28.93 2.97 -20.44
N ASN A 102 -28.96 1.82 -21.11
CA ASN A 102 -28.21 0.63 -20.68
C ASN A 102 -26.71 0.78 -20.84
N LYS A 103 -26.24 1.51 -21.87
CA LYS A 103 -24.82 1.86 -22.00
C LYS A 103 -24.38 2.74 -20.84
N ASN A 104 -25.16 3.76 -20.47
CA ASN A 104 -24.87 4.62 -19.32
C ASN A 104 -24.91 3.84 -18.01
N PHE A 105 -25.91 2.98 -17.81
CA PHE A 105 -25.97 2.10 -16.64
C PHE A 105 -24.78 1.16 -16.58
N TRP A 106 -24.41 0.54 -17.71
CA TRP A 106 -23.21 -0.29 -17.80
C TRP A 106 -21.96 0.52 -17.50
N THR A 107 -21.77 1.70 -18.09
CA THR A 107 -20.62 2.58 -17.81
C THR A 107 -20.55 2.97 -16.33
N LEU A 108 -21.68 3.32 -15.70
CA LEU A 108 -21.77 3.62 -14.27
C LEU A 108 -21.53 2.39 -13.39
N TRP A 109 -22.04 1.23 -13.81
CA TRP A 109 -21.83 -0.03 -13.12
C TRP A 109 -20.36 -0.45 -13.20
N GLN A 110 -19.74 -0.33 -14.36
CA GLN A 110 -18.31 -0.59 -14.54
C GLN A 110 -17.47 0.40 -13.72
N SER A 111 -17.86 1.68 -13.67
CA SER A 111 -17.15 2.68 -12.87
C SER A 111 -17.32 2.49 -11.36
N TRP A 112 -18.45 1.94 -10.89
CA TRP A 112 -18.71 1.69 -9.46
C TRP A 112 -18.26 0.31 -9.00
N PHE A 113 -18.52 -0.76 -9.76
CA PHE A 113 -18.41 -2.16 -9.29
C PHE A 113 -17.24 -2.98 -9.88
N ASP A 114 -16.80 -2.74 -11.12
CA ASP A 114 -15.62 -3.43 -11.71
C ASP A 114 -14.29 -2.69 -11.44
N GLN A 115 -13.47 -3.14 -10.47
CA GLN A 115 -12.16 -2.52 -10.22
C GLN A 115 -11.11 -3.12 -11.17
N VAL A 116 -10.36 -2.26 -11.87
CA VAL A 116 -8.97 -1.84 -11.53
C VAL A 116 -7.96 -2.62 -12.33
N TYR A 117 -6.77 -2.05 -12.47
CA TYR A 117 -5.53 -2.58 -13.03
C TYR A 117 -5.70 -3.68 -14.10
N PRO A 118 -5.35 -3.41 -15.36
CA PRO A 118 -5.54 -4.35 -16.45
C PRO A 118 -4.83 -5.68 -16.17
N ASP A 119 -5.36 -6.76 -16.74
CA ASP A 119 -4.64 -8.03 -16.78
C ASP A 119 -3.22 -7.79 -17.33
N GLY A 120 -2.23 -8.44 -16.73
CA GLY A 120 -0.80 -8.19 -16.95
C GLY A 120 -0.16 -7.22 -15.94
N THR A 121 -0.94 -6.56 -15.07
CA THR A 121 -0.38 -5.64 -14.06
C THR A 121 0.21 -6.39 -12.88
N LEU A 122 1.44 -6.02 -12.48
CA LEU A 122 2.07 -6.46 -11.24
C LEU A 122 1.67 -5.56 -10.07
N LEU A 123 1.08 -6.14 -9.03
CA LEU A 123 0.60 -5.43 -7.85
C LEU A 123 1.26 -5.92 -6.56
N LYS A 124 1.50 -5.02 -5.63
CA LYS A 124 1.95 -5.32 -4.27
C LYS A 124 1.24 -4.41 -3.26
N ALA A 125 0.90 -4.93 -2.08
CA ALA A 125 0.36 -4.12 -0.99
C ALA A 125 1.44 -3.18 -0.41
N GLY A 126 1.08 -1.93 -0.07
CA GLY A 126 1.92 -1.07 0.76
C GLY A 126 2.33 -1.77 2.07
N GLY A 127 3.63 -1.82 2.36
CA GLY A 127 4.20 -2.55 3.51
C GLY A 127 4.23 -4.08 3.40
N GLY A 128 3.62 -4.69 2.36
CA GLY A 128 3.64 -6.13 2.13
C GLY A 128 4.87 -6.62 1.35
N SER A 129 5.26 -7.88 1.52
CA SER A 129 6.33 -8.50 0.71
C SER A 129 5.81 -9.30 -0.50
N ASN A 130 4.52 -9.63 -0.52
CA ASN A 130 3.92 -10.45 -1.56
C ASN A 130 3.63 -9.62 -2.83
N VAL A 131 4.08 -10.12 -3.98
CA VAL A 131 3.81 -9.57 -5.31
C VAL A 131 2.83 -10.47 -6.03
N TYR A 132 1.89 -9.88 -6.76
CA TYR A 132 0.83 -10.55 -7.50
C TYR A 132 0.83 -10.08 -8.96
N ILE A 133 0.51 -10.97 -9.90
CA ILE A 133 0.12 -10.60 -11.26
C ILE A 133 -1.41 -10.68 -11.36
N LEU A 134 -2.03 -9.70 -12.02
CA LEU A 134 -3.42 -9.78 -12.39
C LEU A 134 -3.59 -10.53 -13.70
N GLN A 135 -4.45 -11.54 -13.69
CA GLN A 135 -4.71 -12.35 -14.87
C GLN A 135 -6.08 -12.99 -14.80
N ASP A 136 -6.86 -12.86 -15.88
CA ASP A 136 -8.23 -13.35 -15.98
C ASP A 136 -9.11 -12.84 -14.83
N GLY A 137 -8.86 -11.60 -14.36
CA GLY A 137 -9.58 -10.99 -13.23
C GLY A 137 -9.23 -11.56 -11.86
N LYS A 138 -8.16 -12.35 -11.73
CA LYS A 138 -7.67 -12.91 -10.46
C LYS A 138 -6.28 -12.38 -10.14
N LYS A 139 -5.95 -12.26 -8.85
CA LYS A 139 -4.58 -12.01 -8.41
C LYS A 139 -3.85 -13.33 -8.19
N ARG A 140 -2.74 -13.54 -8.87
CA ARG A 140 -1.89 -14.72 -8.69
C ARG A 140 -0.61 -14.32 -8.00
N LYS A 141 -0.37 -14.87 -6.81
CA LYS A 141 0.82 -14.57 -6.01
C LYS A 141 2.05 -15.21 -6.64
N PHE A 142 3.20 -14.52 -6.63
CA PHE A 142 4.50 -15.15 -6.85
C PHE A 142 5.05 -15.69 -5.52
N ALA A 143 5.45 -16.95 -5.48
CA ALA A 143 5.98 -17.55 -4.25
C ALA A 143 7.39 -17.04 -3.90
N SER A 144 8.14 -16.55 -4.89
CA SER A 144 9.50 -16.04 -4.72
C SER A 144 9.85 -14.95 -5.73
N MET A 145 10.87 -14.16 -5.42
CA MET A 145 11.42 -13.17 -6.35
C MET A 145 11.98 -13.82 -7.62
N THR A 146 12.50 -15.04 -7.55
CA THR A 146 12.97 -15.79 -8.72
C THR A 146 11.82 -16.16 -9.66
N ALA A 147 10.67 -16.58 -9.13
CA ALA A 147 9.48 -16.87 -9.94
C ALA A 147 8.94 -15.62 -10.65
N LEU A 148 9.08 -14.45 -10.03
CA LEU A 148 8.76 -13.15 -10.62
C LEU A 148 9.78 -12.72 -11.68
N ALA A 149 11.04 -12.57 -11.30
CA ALA A 149 12.09 -11.96 -12.12
C ALA A 149 12.43 -12.76 -13.40
N THR A 150 12.08 -14.05 -13.45
CA THR A 150 12.19 -14.87 -14.66
C THR A 150 11.06 -14.63 -15.68
N ARG A 151 10.04 -13.84 -15.35
CA ARG A 151 8.86 -13.55 -16.20
C ARG A 151 8.65 -12.07 -16.45
N TYR A 152 8.89 -11.24 -15.45
CA TYR A 152 8.57 -9.82 -15.48
C TYR A 152 9.67 -8.99 -14.84
N ASP A 153 9.81 -7.74 -15.29
CA ASP A 153 10.72 -6.78 -14.68
C ASP A 153 10.12 -6.29 -13.34
N PRO A 154 10.80 -6.46 -12.20
CA PRO A 154 10.32 -5.96 -10.91
C PRO A 154 10.07 -4.43 -10.88
N LYS A 155 10.67 -3.65 -11.79
CA LYS A 155 10.37 -2.21 -11.93
C LYS A 155 8.93 -1.91 -12.35
N GLN A 156 8.23 -2.90 -12.90
CA GLN A 156 6.83 -2.77 -13.30
C GLN A 156 5.86 -3.01 -12.13
N ILE A 157 6.35 -3.29 -10.92
CA ILE A 157 5.51 -3.51 -9.74
C ILE A 157 4.88 -2.18 -9.32
N ILE A 158 3.54 -2.16 -9.29
CA ILE A 158 2.75 -1.07 -8.78
C ILE A 158 2.39 -1.37 -7.32
N THR A 159 2.66 -0.40 -6.44
CA THR A 159 2.26 -0.50 -5.03
C THR A 159 0.86 0.06 -4.87
N VAL A 160 -0.02 -0.73 -4.26
CA VAL A 160 -1.44 -0.41 -4.08
C VAL A 160 -1.88 -0.66 -2.64
N PRO A 161 -2.99 -0.05 -2.18
CA PRO A 161 -3.60 -0.39 -0.91
C PRO A 161 -3.97 -1.88 -0.81
N SER A 162 -3.93 -2.45 0.40
CA SER A 162 -4.37 -3.84 0.63
C SER A 162 -5.86 -4.05 0.30
N SER A 163 -6.68 -3.03 0.44
CA SER A 163 -8.11 -3.03 0.06
C SER A 163 -8.27 -3.24 -1.45
N GLU A 164 -7.39 -2.65 -2.27
CA GLU A 164 -7.37 -2.82 -3.72
C GLU A 164 -7.11 -4.28 -4.10
N LEU A 165 -6.04 -4.87 -3.55
CA LEU A 165 -5.73 -6.28 -3.78
C LEU A 165 -6.87 -7.20 -3.30
N SER A 166 -7.57 -6.85 -2.23
CA SER A 166 -8.62 -7.69 -1.64
C SER A 166 -9.85 -7.89 -2.54
N ARG A 167 -9.97 -7.10 -3.60
CA ARG A 167 -11.08 -7.20 -4.57
C ARG A 167 -10.89 -8.27 -5.62
N TYR A 168 -9.66 -8.68 -5.84
CA TYR A 168 -9.35 -9.77 -6.76
C TYR A 168 -9.39 -11.09 -6.02
N ASP A 169 -10.16 -12.02 -6.57
CA ASP A 169 -10.13 -13.41 -6.13
C ASP A 169 -8.70 -13.95 -6.26
N LEU A 170 -8.30 -14.75 -5.27
CA LEU A 170 -7.00 -15.40 -5.30
C LEU A 170 -6.98 -16.49 -6.39
N GLY A 171 -6.08 -16.33 -7.35
CA GLY A 171 -5.76 -17.33 -8.37
C GLY A 171 -4.69 -18.31 -7.90
N ALA A 172 -4.34 -19.24 -8.79
CA ALA A 172 -3.25 -20.19 -8.52
C ALA A 172 -1.91 -19.47 -8.36
N GLU A 173 -1.19 -19.78 -7.28
CA GLU A 173 0.14 -19.25 -7.00
C GLU A 173 1.14 -19.66 -8.10
N ILE A 174 2.08 -18.78 -8.42
CA ILE A 174 3.18 -19.01 -9.35
C ILE A 174 4.43 -19.30 -8.51
N SER A 175 4.72 -20.59 -8.32
CA SER A 175 5.81 -21.04 -7.46
C SER A 175 7.14 -21.28 -8.19
N LEU A 176 7.06 -21.66 -9.47
CA LEU A 176 8.21 -22.15 -10.23
C LEU A 176 8.79 -21.05 -11.14
N PRO A 177 10.12 -20.97 -11.32
CA PRO A 177 10.74 -20.04 -12.28
C PRO A 177 10.32 -20.32 -13.72
N ASN A 178 10.35 -19.30 -14.57
CA ASN A 178 10.10 -19.48 -16.00
C ASN A 178 11.26 -20.21 -16.65
N TYR A 179 10.99 -20.94 -17.73
CA TYR A 179 11.99 -21.71 -18.47
C TYR A 179 12.68 -22.82 -17.68
N ALA A 180 12.18 -23.11 -16.48
CA ALA A 180 12.62 -24.25 -15.70
C ALA A 180 12.22 -25.56 -16.39
N ILE A 181 13.11 -26.54 -16.33
CA ILE A 181 12.76 -27.92 -16.64
C ILE A 181 12.36 -28.58 -15.34
N VAL A 182 11.19 -29.20 -15.36
CA VAL A 182 10.56 -29.76 -14.17
C VAL A 182 10.18 -31.20 -14.42
N LYS A 183 10.29 -32.03 -13.39
CA LYS A 183 9.97 -33.44 -13.41
C LYS A 183 8.83 -33.73 -12.46
N SER A 184 7.78 -34.39 -12.95
CA SER A 184 6.71 -34.90 -12.11
C SER A 184 6.48 -36.38 -12.39
N GLY A 185 6.77 -37.23 -11.40
CA GLY A 185 6.81 -38.68 -11.59
C GLY A 185 7.87 -39.08 -12.62
N SER A 186 7.43 -39.67 -13.73
CA SER A 186 8.31 -40.06 -14.86
C SER A 186 8.28 -39.09 -16.03
N SER A 187 7.49 -38.01 -15.94
CA SER A 187 7.30 -37.05 -17.04
C SER A 187 8.11 -35.77 -16.79
N TYR A 188 8.65 -35.22 -17.87
CA TYR A 188 9.45 -34.00 -17.86
C TYR A 188 8.72 -32.91 -18.65
N TYR A 189 8.83 -31.67 -18.20
CA TYR A 189 8.20 -30.51 -18.82
C TYR A 189 9.15 -29.33 -18.85
N LEU A 190 9.11 -28.55 -19.94
CA LEU A 190 9.66 -27.19 -19.97
C LEU A 190 8.55 -26.21 -19.61
N LEU A 191 8.78 -25.35 -18.63
CA LEU A 191 7.85 -24.27 -18.31
C LEU A 191 8.07 -23.08 -19.24
N ASP A 192 7.00 -22.63 -19.89
CA ASP A 192 6.98 -21.46 -20.78
C ASP A 192 5.77 -20.60 -20.41
N TYR A 193 6.03 -19.62 -19.53
CA TYR A 193 5.06 -18.83 -18.80
C TYR A 193 4.02 -19.69 -18.09
N ASP A 194 2.77 -19.67 -18.55
CA ASP A 194 1.64 -20.46 -18.01
C ASP A 194 1.42 -21.77 -18.76
N THR A 195 2.35 -22.15 -19.62
CA THR A 195 2.31 -23.38 -20.38
C THR A 195 3.37 -24.34 -19.86
N LYS A 196 3.02 -25.63 -19.71
CA LYS A 196 3.97 -26.72 -19.52
C LYS A 196 4.06 -27.52 -20.81
N ARG A 197 5.24 -27.62 -21.39
CA ARG A 197 5.48 -28.33 -22.64
C ARG A 197 6.11 -29.69 -22.34
N PRO A 198 5.40 -30.81 -22.56
CA PRO A 198 5.94 -32.12 -22.21
C PRO A 198 7.10 -32.49 -23.12
N PHE A 199 8.17 -33.06 -22.58
CA PHE A 199 9.18 -33.74 -23.39
C PHE A 199 8.67 -35.12 -23.82
N ALA A 200 9.09 -35.57 -25.01
CA ALA A 200 8.70 -36.87 -25.55
C ALA A 200 9.22 -38.05 -24.71
N SER A 201 10.41 -37.90 -24.15
CA SER A 201 11.05 -38.88 -23.26
C SER A 201 12.10 -38.20 -22.38
N SER A 202 12.60 -38.92 -21.36
CA SER A 202 13.80 -38.51 -20.61
C SER A 202 15.01 -38.35 -21.53
N ASP A 203 15.16 -39.23 -22.52
CA ASP A 203 16.27 -39.19 -23.47
C ASP A 203 16.24 -37.88 -24.27
N THR A 204 15.05 -37.37 -24.60
CA THR A 204 14.89 -36.08 -25.28
C THR A 204 15.45 -34.92 -24.45
N VAL A 205 15.31 -34.96 -23.13
CA VAL A 205 15.85 -33.93 -22.22
C VAL A 205 17.37 -33.95 -22.29
N SER A 206 17.98 -35.13 -22.23
CA SER A 206 19.43 -35.30 -22.30
C SER A 206 20.00 -34.98 -23.70
N ASP A 207 19.32 -35.39 -24.76
CA ASP A 207 19.73 -35.15 -26.15
C ASP A 207 19.73 -33.66 -26.51
N LEU A 208 18.83 -32.88 -25.90
CA LEU A 208 18.80 -31.42 -26.03
C LEU A 208 19.83 -30.70 -25.12
N GLY A 209 20.64 -31.47 -24.39
CA GLY A 209 21.79 -30.97 -23.63
C GLY A 209 21.48 -30.45 -22.23
N TYR A 210 20.28 -30.68 -21.71
CA TYR A 210 19.91 -30.26 -20.36
C TYR A 210 20.52 -31.18 -19.31
N HIS A 211 21.16 -30.60 -18.29
CA HIS A 211 21.83 -31.38 -17.27
C HIS A 211 20.81 -31.86 -16.21
N PRO A 212 20.90 -33.11 -15.70
CA PRO A 212 19.97 -33.61 -14.69
C PRO A 212 19.86 -32.73 -13.43
N ASP A 213 20.95 -32.09 -13.03
CA ASP A 213 20.99 -31.19 -11.85
C ASP A 213 20.22 -29.87 -12.06
N GLU A 214 19.86 -29.53 -13.31
CA GLU A 214 19.05 -28.36 -13.65
C GLU A 214 17.54 -28.65 -13.55
N ILE A 215 17.17 -29.91 -13.34
CA ILE A 215 15.79 -30.38 -13.36
C ILE A 215 15.20 -30.28 -11.95
N LEU A 216 14.11 -29.54 -11.81
CA LEU A 216 13.39 -29.40 -10.55
C LEU A 216 12.36 -30.52 -10.39
N ASP A 217 12.44 -31.29 -9.31
CA ASP A 217 11.40 -32.24 -8.94
C ASP A 217 10.17 -31.49 -8.39
N VAL A 218 9.00 -31.74 -8.98
CA VAL A 218 7.73 -31.08 -8.65
C VAL A 218 6.57 -32.06 -8.59
N THR A 219 5.53 -31.70 -7.87
CA THR A 219 4.29 -32.47 -7.76
C THR A 219 3.32 -32.17 -8.91
N ASN A 220 2.41 -33.12 -9.20
CA ASN A 220 1.33 -32.90 -10.17
C ASN A 220 0.42 -31.73 -9.77
N ALA A 221 0.30 -31.44 -8.47
CA ALA A 221 -0.49 -30.31 -7.97
C ALA A 221 0.12 -28.96 -8.37
N GLU A 222 1.44 -28.82 -8.29
CA GLU A 222 2.17 -27.61 -8.70
C GLU A 222 2.06 -27.35 -10.22
N LEU A 223 1.90 -28.42 -11.01
CA LEU A 223 1.70 -28.32 -12.47
C LEU A 223 0.24 -28.21 -12.90
N SER A 224 -0.72 -28.28 -11.97
CA SER A 224 -2.14 -28.37 -12.30
C SER A 224 -2.73 -27.09 -12.91
N SER A 225 -2.15 -25.93 -12.60
CA SER A 225 -2.57 -24.62 -13.14
C SER A 225 -2.01 -24.30 -14.52
N TYR A 226 -0.98 -25.04 -14.97
CA TYR A 226 -0.32 -24.80 -16.25
C TYR A 226 -1.08 -25.46 -17.40
N LYS A 227 -1.32 -24.70 -18.47
CA LYS A 227 -1.89 -25.21 -19.73
C LYS A 227 -0.89 -26.18 -20.35
N THR A 228 -1.36 -27.31 -20.88
CA THR A 228 -0.46 -28.25 -21.56
C THR A 228 -0.20 -27.76 -22.97
N GLY A 229 1.07 -27.52 -23.30
CA GLY A 229 1.52 -27.08 -24.61
C GLY A 229 1.91 -28.24 -25.52
N THR A 230 2.55 -27.89 -26.64
CA THR A 230 3.09 -28.84 -27.61
C THR A 230 4.21 -29.69 -27.02
N GLN A 231 4.31 -30.93 -27.50
CA GLN A 231 5.36 -31.86 -27.07
C GLN A 231 6.70 -31.50 -27.70
N ILE A 232 7.75 -31.48 -26.88
CA ILE A 232 9.14 -31.27 -27.30
C ILE A 232 9.75 -32.64 -27.66
N SER A 233 10.32 -32.74 -28.85
CA SER A 233 10.99 -33.95 -29.35
C SER A 233 12.43 -33.63 -29.75
N THR A 234 13.23 -34.65 -30.08
CA THR A 234 14.59 -34.45 -30.60
C THR A 234 14.65 -33.71 -31.94
N ALA A 235 13.52 -33.61 -32.65
CA ALA A 235 13.40 -32.77 -33.85
C ALA A 235 13.18 -31.26 -33.52
N THR A 236 12.85 -30.93 -32.28
CA THR A 236 12.64 -29.55 -31.83
C THR A 236 14.00 -28.87 -31.63
N ALA A 237 14.49 -28.16 -32.65
CA ALA A 237 15.82 -27.55 -32.63
C ALA A 237 16.00 -26.52 -31.51
N ASN A 238 15.01 -25.65 -31.30
CA ASN A 238 15.04 -24.59 -30.28
C ASN A 238 13.72 -24.59 -29.50
N PRO A 239 13.65 -25.26 -28.33
CA PRO A 239 12.43 -25.31 -27.54
C PRO A 239 11.92 -23.91 -27.14
N LEU A 240 12.79 -22.97 -26.77
CA LEU A 240 12.39 -21.59 -26.42
C LEU A 240 12.10 -20.69 -27.64
N GLY A 241 12.34 -21.19 -28.85
CA GLY A 241 12.32 -20.41 -30.08
C GLY A 241 13.61 -19.61 -30.30
N GLU A 242 13.62 -18.81 -31.36
CA GLU A 242 14.77 -18.02 -31.81
C GLU A 242 14.28 -16.66 -32.34
N VAL A 243 14.99 -15.58 -32.01
CA VAL A 243 14.77 -14.28 -32.67
C VAL A 243 15.82 -14.10 -33.75
N ILE A 244 15.38 -13.86 -34.99
CA ILE A 244 16.28 -13.65 -36.13
C ILE A 244 16.11 -12.27 -36.74
N LYS A 245 17.19 -11.74 -37.32
CA LYS A 245 17.22 -10.54 -38.16
C LYS A 245 17.69 -10.89 -39.56
N LEU A 246 16.88 -10.63 -40.57
CA LEU A 246 17.24 -10.91 -41.96
C LEU A 246 18.33 -9.96 -42.45
N GLN A 247 19.37 -10.51 -43.09
CA GLN A 247 20.48 -9.73 -43.66
C GLN A 247 20.04 -8.86 -44.84
N GLU A 248 19.02 -9.31 -45.57
CA GLU A 248 18.58 -8.68 -46.81
C GLU A 248 17.83 -7.36 -46.60
N ASN A 249 17.08 -7.25 -45.50
CA ASN A 249 16.19 -6.12 -45.27
C ASN A 249 16.06 -5.72 -43.78
N ASN A 250 16.86 -6.29 -42.90
CA ASN A 250 16.83 -6.07 -41.45
C ASN A 250 15.50 -6.39 -40.75
N SER A 251 14.58 -7.09 -41.41
CA SER A 251 13.30 -7.50 -40.79
C SER A 251 13.53 -8.52 -39.68
N LEU A 252 12.75 -8.41 -38.62
CA LEU A 252 12.85 -9.26 -37.44
C LEU A 252 11.72 -10.30 -37.42
N TYR A 253 12.04 -11.50 -36.97
CA TYR A 253 11.09 -12.59 -36.82
C TYR A 253 11.38 -13.38 -35.55
N TYR A 254 10.31 -13.81 -34.86
CA TYR A 254 10.38 -14.87 -33.87
C TYR A 254 10.08 -16.20 -34.55
N LEU A 255 10.94 -17.19 -34.38
CA LEU A 255 10.78 -18.54 -34.89
C LEU A 255 10.43 -19.45 -33.73
N GLN A 256 9.33 -20.18 -33.85
CA GLN A 256 8.95 -21.21 -32.90
C GLN A 256 8.36 -22.38 -33.68
N GLU A 257 8.92 -23.56 -33.47
CA GLU A 257 8.50 -24.78 -34.18
C GLU A 257 8.61 -24.63 -35.70
N ASN A 258 7.55 -24.91 -36.45
CA ASN A 258 7.51 -24.77 -37.92
C ASN A 258 6.89 -23.44 -38.37
N GLN A 259 6.90 -22.43 -37.50
CA GLN A 259 6.30 -21.12 -37.75
C GLN A 259 7.29 -19.98 -37.53
N TYR A 260 7.07 -18.89 -38.26
CA TYR A 260 7.75 -17.62 -38.04
C TYR A 260 6.74 -16.49 -37.90
N PHE A 261 6.96 -15.61 -36.93
CA PHE A 261 6.06 -14.53 -36.55
C PHE A 261 6.78 -13.20 -36.80
N PRO A 262 6.26 -12.31 -37.66
CA PRO A 262 6.86 -11.00 -37.87
C PRO A 262 6.96 -10.19 -36.58
N ILE A 263 8.10 -9.54 -36.36
CA ILE A 263 8.30 -8.56 -35.29
C ILE A 263 8.42 -7.20 -35.98
N TYR A 264 7.40 -6.36 -35.82
CA TYR A 264 7.35 -5.06 -36.51
C TYR A 264 8.18 -3.99 -35.82
N ASP A 265 8.57 -4.18 -34.55
CA ASP A 265 9.30 -3.20 -33.76
C ASP A 265 10.33 -3.87 -32.85
N GLU A 266 11.52 -3.29 -32.75
CA GLU A 266 12.60 -3.76 -31.88
C GLU A 266 12.22 -3.68 -30.39
N ALA A 267 11.32 -2.78 -29.98
CA ALA A 267 10.83 -2.68 -28.59
C ALA A 267 10.10 -3.94 -28.10
N ILE A 268 9.61 -4.79 -29.01
CA ILE A 268 9.03 -6.10 -28.65
C ILE A 268 10.10 -7.05 -28.10
N LEU A 269 11.36 -6.91 -28.53
CA LEU A 269 12.46 -7.75 -28.07
C LEU A 269 12.72 -7.53 -26.58
N ASP A 270 12.76 -6.26 -26.17
CA ASP A 270 13.00 -5.84 -24.79
C ASP A 270 11.84 -6.16 -23.84
N THR A 271 10.66 -6.50 -24.36
CA THR A 271 9.47 -6.79 -23.56
C THR A 271 9.11 -8.27 -23.54
N ASN A 272 9.10 -8.92 -24.70
CA ASN A 272 8.67 -10.31 -24.87
C ASN A 272 9.83 -11.31 -24.89
N PHE A 273 11.04 -10.88 -25.28
CA PHE A 273 12.14 -11.79 -25.61
C PHE A 273 13.47 -11.42 -24.93
N GLN A 274 13.43 -10.83 -23.73
CA GLN A 274 14.62 -10.38 -22.97
C GLN A 274 15.71 -11.46 -22.77
N HIS A 275 15.36 -12.73 -22.88
CA HIS A 275 16.25 -13.89 -22.70
C HIS A 275 16.81 -14.44 -24.03
N LEU A 276 16.34 -13.95 -25.18
CA LEU A 276 16.78 -14.40 -26.50
C LEU A 276 17.72 -13.39 -27.13
N SER A 277 18.78 -13.89 -27.73
CA SER A 277 19.68 -13.08 -28.57
C SER A 277 19.16 -13.02 -29.99
N VAL A 278 19.41 -11.90 -30.66
CA VAL A 278 19.07 -11.71 -32.07
C VAL A 278 20.16 -12.31 -32.96
N THR A 279 19.81 -13.31 -33.77
CA THR A 279 20.72 -13.93 -34.73
C THR A 279 20.54 -13.35 -36.13
N SER A 280 21.62 -12.87 -36.76
CA SER A 280 21.55 -12.40 -38.14
C SER A 280 21.65 -13.55 -39.14
N VAL A 281 20.64 -13.72 -40.00
CA VAL A 281 20.53 -14.86 -40.93
C VAL A 281 20.06 -14.43 -42.32
N LYS A 282 20.22 -15.29 -43.33
CA LYS A 282 19.64 -15.08 -44.67
C LYS A 282 18.18 -15.47 -44.71
N ILE A 283 17.41 -14.89 -45.64
CA ILE A 283 15.98 -15.18 -45.83
C ILE A 283 15.69 -16.66 -46.12
N SER A 284 16.66 -17.41 -46.66
CA SER A 284 16.54 -18.86 -46.88
C SER A 284 16.28 -19.65 -45.59
N LYS A 285 16.59 -19.08 -44.40
CA LYS A 285 16.24 -19.67 -43.10
C LYS A 285 14.73 -19.80 -42.89
N LEU A 286 13.92 -19.01 -43.59
CA LEU A 286 12.45 -19.05 -43.53
C LEU A 286 11.83 -20.08 -44.48
N GLU A 287 12.61 -20.70 -45.37
CA GLU A 287 12.09 -21.68 -46.35
C GLU A 287 11.45 -22.88 -45.66
N GLY A 288 10.20 -23.20 -46.03
CA GLY A 288 9.44 -24.33 -45.47
C GLY A 288 8.72 -24.03 -44.15
N LEU A 289 8.96 -22.87 -43.54
CA LEU A 289 8.23 -22.41 -42.36
C LEU A 289 6.91 -21.73 -42.76
N VAL A 290 5.92 -21.79 -41.87
CA VAL A 290 4.61 -21.15 -42.08
C VAL A 290 4.56 -19.80 -41.37
N GLN A 291 4.17 -18.74 -42.07
CA GLN A 291 4.01 -17.44 -41.44
C GLN A 291 2.84 -17.41 -40.46
N GLY A 292 3.09 -17.02 -39.22
CA GLY A 292 2.09 -16.70 -38.21
C GLY A 292 1.70 -15.22 -38.20
N PRO A 293 0.74 -14.82 -37.33
CA PRO A 293 0.46 -13.41 -37.10
C PRO A 293 1.68 -12.67 -36.54
N PRO A 294 1.75 -11.33 -36.65
CA PRO A 294 2.82 -10.58 -36.01
C PRO A 294 2.81 -10.77 -34.49
N VAL A 295 4.00 -10.76 -33.89
CA VAL A 295 4.14 -10.79 -32.44
C VAL A 295 3.54 -9.51 -31.86
N LYS A 296 2.64 -9.69 -30.89
CA LYS A 296 2.01 -8.59 -30.15
C LYS A 296 2.76 -8.30 -28.86
N ILE A 297 2.65 -7.08 -28.38
CA ILE A 297 3.19 -6.68 -27.08
C ILE A 297 2.42 -7.40 -25.96
N LYS A 298 3.13 -7.83 -24.92
CA LYS A 298 2.54 -8.52 -23.77
C LYS A 298 1.58 -7.62 -22.97
N ASP A 299 0.54 -8.24 -22.43
CA ASP A 299 -0.40 -7.61 -21.50
C ASP A 299 0.34 -6.97 -20.30
N GLY A 300 -0.17 -5.84 -19.81
CA GLY A 300 0.42 -5.02 -18.75
C GLY A 300 1.47 -4.02 -19.23
N THR A 301 1.91 -4.08 -20.49
CA THR A 301 2.92 -3.15 -21.03
C THR A 301 2.34 -1.78 -21.33
N LEU A 302 3.03 -0.73 -20.90
CA LEU A 302 2.73 0.67 -21.22
C LEU A 302 3.42 1.07 -22.53
N ILE A 303 2.65 1.62 -23.47
CA ILE A 303 3.15 2.00 -24.78
C ILE A 303 2.76 3.43 -25.17
N LEU A 304 3.63 4.07 -25.94
CA LEU A 304 3.35 5.27 -26.71
C LEU A 304 3.52 4.91 -28.20
N VAL A 305 2.53 5.20 -29.04
CA VAL A 305 2.66 4.99 -30.49
C VAL A 305 3.33 6.21 -31.11
N GLU A 306 4.35 6.03 -31.93
CA GLU A 306 5.04 7.12 -32.64
C GLU A 306 4.04 7.99 -33.40
N GLY A 307 4.10 9.31 -33.15
CA GLY A 307 3.18 10.27 -33.75
C GLY A 307 1.83 10.42 -33.04
N ASP A 308 1.52 9.60 -32.02
CA ASP A 308 0.40 9.78 -31.10
C ASP A 308 0.88 10.52 -29.83
N SER A 309 -0.02 11.26 -29.19
CA SER A 309 0.23 11.91 -27.89
C SER A 309 -0.39 11.17 -26.72
N LYS A 310 -0.95 9.98 -26.98
CA LYS A 310 -1.72 9.17 -26.02
C LYS A 310 -0.88 8.00 -25.50
N VAL A 311 -0.94 7.79 -24.19
CA VAL A 311 -0.34 6.61 -23.56
C VAL A 311 -1.39 5.50 -23.47
N TYR A 312 -0.98 4.28 -23.81
CA TYR A 312 -1.84 3.11 -23.75
C TYR A 312 -1.25 2.06 -22.83
N VAL A 313 -2.11 1.24 -22.22
CA VAL A 313 -1.71 -0.05 -21.63
C VAL A 313 -2.29 -1.17 -22.46
N ILE A 314 -1.52 -2.24 -22.65
CA ILE A 314 -2.00 -3.45 -23.33
C ILE A 314 -2.75 -4.33 -22.34
N GLU A 315 -3.98 -4.71 -22.68
CA GLU A 315 -4.81 -5.61 -21.91
C GLU A 315 -5.57 -6.54 -22.85
N LYS A 316 -5.39 -7.86 -22.68
CA LYS A 316 -6.02 -8.89 -23.52
C LYS A 316 -5.76 -8.65 -25.00
N GLU A 317 -4.49 -8.36 -25.33
CA GLU A 317 -4.00 -8.01 -26.65
C GLU A 317 -4.58 -6.72 -27.28
N LYS A 318 -5.36 -5.92 -26.52
CA LYS A 318 -5.93 -4.65 -26.99
C LYS A 318 -5.23 -3.48 -26.31
N LYS A 319 -5.11 -2.36 -27.01
CA LYS A 319 -4.58 -1.13 -26.41
C LYS A 319 -5.71 -0.34 -25.78
N ARG A 320 -5.54 0.06 -24.53
CA ARG A 320 -6.49 0.90 -23.79
C ARG A 320 -5.84 2.23 -23.49
N HIS A 321 -6.43 3.30 -24.00
CA HIS A 321 -5.95 4.65 -23.76
C HIS A 321 -6.08 4.99 -22.27
N ILE A 322 -5.00 5.42 -21.64
CA ILE A 322 -5.03 5.98 -20.29
C ILE A 322 -5.52 7.42 -20.42
N ALA A 323 -6.74 7.71 -19.95
CA ALA A 323 -7.49 8.87 -20.41
C ALA A 323 -6.84 10.24 -20.11
N SER A 324 -5.93 10.31 -19.15
CA SER A 324 -5.16 11.52 -18.82
C SER A 324 -3.91 11.16 -18.00
N GLU A 325 -3.00 12.13 -17.87
CA GLU A 325 -1.85 12.07 -16.96
C GLU A 325 -2.26 11.80 -15.51
N ASP A 326 -3.35 12.42 -15.03
CA ASP A 326 -3.89 12.15 -13.69
C ASP A 326 -4.24 10.67 -13.54
N VAL A 327 -4.85 10.07 -14.57
CA VAL A 327 -5.17 8.63 -14.58
C VAL A 327 -3.93 7.76 -14.60
N PHE A 328 -2.89 8.18 -15.34
CA PHE A 328 -1.62 7.47 -15.40
C PHE A 328 -0.93 7.42 -14.04
N ASN A 329 -0.67 8.59 -13.47
CA ASN A 329 -0.11 8.76 -12.13
C ASN A 329 -1.02 8.10 -11.08
N GLY A 330 -2.31 8.04 -11.41
CA GLY A 330 -3.33 7.48 -10.56
C GLY A 330 -3.49 6.01 -10.46
N LEU A 331 -2.99 5.34 -11.46
CA LEU A 331 -2.77 3.92 -11.39
C LEU A 331 -1.34 3.65 -10.92
N GLY A 332 -0.59 4.65 -10.43
CA GLY A 332 0.76 4.42 -9.96
C GLY A 332 1.71 3.86 -11.01
N TYR A 333 1.40 4.08 -12.29
CA TYR A 333 2.31 3.77 -13.37
C TYR A 333 3.51 4.71 -13.33
N ASP A 334 4.65 4.21 -13.78
CA ASP A 334 5.89 4.96 -13.89
C ASP A 334 6.09 5.39 -15.35
N TRP A 335 6.38 6.68 -15.58
CA TRP A 335 6.64 7.22 -16.91
C TRP A 335 7.88 6.58 -17.55
N ASP A 336 8.84 6.14 -16.75
CA ASP A 336 10.06 5.45 -17.21
C ASP A 336 9.76 4.04 -17.75
N ASN A 337 8.58 3.48 -17.43
CA ASN A 337 8.14 2.17 -17.91
C ASN A 337 7.40 2.22 -19.27
N ILE A 338 7.21 3.41 -19.85
CA ILE A 338 6.58 3.55 -21.16
C ILE A 338 7.59 3.21 -22.26
N ILE A 339 7.24 2.30 -23.15
CA ILE A 339 8.01 2.04 -24.37
C ILE A 339 7.37 2.74 -25.58
N THR A 340 8.19 3.36 -26.42
CA THR A 340 7.73 3.92 -27.69
C THR A 340 7.74 2.84 -28.76
N VAL A 341 6.64 2.74 -29.52
CA VAL A 341 6.47 1.74 -30.58
C VAL A 341 6.00 2.42 -31.86
N ASN A 342 6.37 1.89 -33.01
CA ASN A 342 5.96 2.38 -34.30
C ASN A 342 4.46 2.17 -34.57
N GLU A 343 3.96 2.84 -35.60
CA GLU A 343 2.55 2.82 -35.98
C GLU A 343 2.03 1.40 -36.29
N PHE A 344 2.83 0.55 -36.94
CA PHE A 344 2.43 -0.82 -37.31
C PHE A 344 2.18 -1.69 -36.08
N THR A 345 3.08 -1.63 -35.10
CA THR A 345 2.90 -2.30 -33.81
C THR A 345 1.70 -1.74 -33.07
N GLY A 346 1.52 -0.41 -33.09
CA GLY A 346 0.34 0.23 -32.54
C GLY A 346 -0.97 -0.23 -33.18
N ILE A 347 -1.02 -0.41 -34.50
CA ILE A 347 -2.20 -0.86 -35.26
C ILE A 347 -2.52 -2.35 -35.01
N ALA A 348 -1.51 -3.18 -34.74
CA ALA A 348 -1.71 -4.59 -34.43
C ALA A 348 -2.54 -4.84 -33.16
N HIS A 349 -2.68 -3.82 -32.31
CA HIS A 349 -3.55 -3.80 -31.14
C HIS A 349 -4.82 -3.01 -31.41
N GLU A 350 -5.98 -3.69 -31.41
CA GLU A 350 -7.29 -3.02 -31.47
C GLU A 350 -7.44 -2.04 -30.29
N THR A 351 -8.01 -0.86 -30.56
CA THR A 351 -8.33 0.11 -29.50
C THR A 351 -9.55 -0.35 -28.72
N ASN A 352 -9.43 -0.43 -27.40
CA ASN A 352 -10.53 -0.72 -26.48
C ASN A 352 -10.89 0.55 -25.68
N GLU A 353 -11.99 0.50 -24.91
CA GLU A 353 -12.50 1.66 -24.18
C GLU A 353 -11.42 2.28 -23.26
N PRO A 354 -11.29 3.61 -23.25
CA PRO A 354 -10.30 4.29 -22.42
C PRO A 354 -10.45 3.92 -20.95
N MET A 355 -9.33 3.96 -20.25
CA MET A 355 -9.25 3.82 -18.82
C MET A 355 -9.43 5.18 -18.17
N TYR A 356 -10.33 5.23 -17.19
CA TYR A 356 -10.52 6.38 -16.33
C TYR A 356 -10.20 5.97 -14.90
N LEU A 357 -9.76 6.94 -14.10
CA LEU A 357 -9.75 6.80 -12.65
C LEU A 357 -11.20 6.65 -12.17
N ARG A 358 -11.42 5.73 -11.23
CA ARG A 358 -12.66 5.73 -10.48
C ARG A 358 -12.67 6.94 -9.56
N ALA A 359 -13.86 7.45 -9.24
CA ALA A 359 -14.04 8.21 -8.01
C ALA A 359 -13.70 7.26 -6.84
N GLY A 360 -12.51 7.43 -6.24
CA GLY A 360 -11.99 6.56 -5.17
C GLY A 360 -10.85 5.61 -5.55
N VAL A 361 -10.25 5.71 -6.74
CA VAL A 361 -8.89 5.17 -6.95
C VAL A 361 -7.91 6.27 -6.53
N THR A 362 -7.29 6.08 -5.37
CA THR A 362 -6.24 6.98 -4.85
C THR A 362 -5.02 6.86 -5.75
N THR A 363 -4.59 7.98 -6.33
CA THR A 363 -3.43 8.04 -7.19
C THR A 363 -2.12 7.98 -6.39
N ILE A 364 -0.98 7.54 -6.97
CA ILE A 364 0.32 7.74 -6.30
C ILE A 364 0.65 9.24 -6.21
N ALA A 365 0.08 10.08 -7.08
CA ALA A 365 0.16 11.53 -6.96
C ALA A 365 -0.74 12.12 -5.85
N ASP A 366 -1.78 11.42 -5.41
CA ASP A 366 -2.56 11.71 -4.20
C ASP A 366 -1.79 11.23 -2.94
N LEU A 367 -0.61 10.63 -3.10
CA LEU A 367 0.32 10.23 -2.03
C LEU A 367 1.36 11.31 -1.70
N ALA A 368 1.06 12.60 -1.93
CA ALA A 368 1.53 13.64 -1.02
C ALA A 368 0.54 13.72 0.15
N PRO A 369 1.02 13.54 1.39
CA PRO A 369 0.49 12.59 2.36
C PRO A 369 -1.00 12.78 2.66
N GLN A 370 -1.84 12.01 1.98
CA GLN A 370 -3.22 11.76 2.35
C GLN A 370 -3.44 10.23 2.35
N ILE A 371 -3.17 9.63 3.51
CA ILE A 371 -4.13 8.76 4.19
C ILE A 371 -4.38 7.38 3.50
N ILE A 372 -3.71 6.35 4.07
CA ILE A 372 -4.16 4.95 4.25
C ILE A 372 -5.69 4.90 4.24
N GLU A 373 -6.39 3.87 3.70
CA GLU A 373 -7.84 3.78 3.97
C GLU A 373 -8.02 3.85 5.47
N GLU A 374 -8.44 5.03 5.86
CA GLU A 374 -8.47 5.45 7.20
C GLU A 374 -9.78 4.74 7.61
N GLN A 375 -9.71 3.54 8.19
CA GLN A 375 -9.65 3.56 9.64
C GLN A 375 -8.92 4.83 10.03
N SER A 376 -9.68 5.90 10.24
CA SER A 376 -9.21 7.25 10.34
C SER A 376 -7.86 7.32 11.07
N ILE A 377 -7.00 8.32 10.89
CA ILE A 377 -5.95 8.54 11.86
C ILE A 377 -6.75 8.65 13.18
N SER A 378 -8.02 9.10 13.18
CA SER A 378 -9.02 8.76 14.21
C SER A 378 -9.49 7.30 14.46
N ASP A 379 -9.58 6.34 13.52
CA ASP A 379 -9.94 4.94 13.82
C ASP A 379 -8.74 4.01 14.10
N LEU A 380 -7.50 4.35 13.70
CA LEU A 380 -6.27 3.73 14.22
C LEU A 380 -5.79 4.43 15.49
N MET A 381 -5.98 5.75 15.59
CA MET A 381 -5.67 6.46 16.83
C MET A 381 -6.52 5.91 17.94
N VAL A 382 -5.88 5.77 19.07
CA VAL A 382 -6.61 5.75 20.32
C VAL A 382 -7.33 7.10 20.44
N ARG A 383 -8.67 7.10 20.44
CA ARG A 383 -9.51 8.30 20.63
C ARG A 383 -10.38 8.14 21.86
N THR A 384 -10.69 9.26 22.52
CA THR A 384 -11.76 9.29 23.52
C THR A 384 -13.08 9.56 22.78
N PRO A 385 -14.15 8.78 23.01
CA PRO A 385 -15.47 9.11 22.49
C PRO A 385 -15.92 10.51 22.96
N MET A 386 -16.57 11.29 22.10
CA MET A 386 -16.94 12.68 22.43
C MET A 386 -17.85 12.81 23.66
N ASP A 387 -18.69 11.81 23.91
CA ASP A 387 -19.56 11.72 25.08
C ASP A 387 -18.82 11.36 26.38
N GLN A 388 -17.52 11.05 26.29
CA GLN A 388 -16.64 10.72 27.41
C GLN A 388 -15.55 11.78 27.64
N TYR A 389 -15.63 12.94 27.01
CA TYR A 389 -14.65 14.00 27.21
C TYR A 389 -14.69 14.55 28.64
N GLU A 390 -13.54 14.56 29.29
CA GLU A 390 -13.33 15.15 30.61
C GLU A 390 -12.44 16.39 30.50
N PHE A 391 -12.82 17.45 31.23
CA PHE A 391 -12.08 18.72 31.23
C PHE A 391 -11.69 19.12 32.66
N ILE A 392 -10.54 19.77 32.77
CA ILE A 392 -10.09 20.47 33.97
C ILE A 392 -9.93 21.94 33.63
N GLY A 393 -10.38 22.83 34.51
CA GLY A 393 -10.26 24.27 34.32
C GLY A 393 -11.07 24.80 33.13
N THR A 394 -10.63 25.92 32.57
CA THR A 394 -11.26 26.52 31.39
C THR A 394 -10.97 25.66 30.15
N ALA A 395 -12.03 25.29 29.41
CA ALA A 395 -11.90 24.49 28.21
C ALA A 395 -11.35 25.31 27.03
N PHE A 396 -10.48 24.69 26.25
CA PHE A 396 -10.02 25.15 24.94
C PHE A 396 -10.59 24.19 23.89
N GLU A 397 -11.39 24.72 22.98
CA GLU A 397 -11.99 23.94 21.90
C GLU A 397 -10.95 23.62 20.83
N THR A 398 -10.70 22.32 20.61
CA THR A 398 -9.69 21.83 19.68
C THR A 398 -10.00 20.40 19.24
N PRO A 399 -9.66 20.01 18.00
CA PRO A 399 -9.74 18.63 17.55
C PRO A 399 -8.70 17.70 18.18
N ILE A 400 -7.66 18.23 18.86
CA ILE A 400 -6.66 17.43 19.59
C ILE A 400 -7.34 16.65 20.70
N ASP A 401 -7.11 15.35 20.79
CA ASP A 401 -7.85 14.48 21.69
C ASP A 401 -7.56 14.68 23.18
N THR A 402 -6.30 14.96 23.54
CA THR A 402 -5.87 15.25 24.90
C THR A 402 -4.95 16.46 24.90
N TYR A 403 -5.19 17.41 25.81
CA TYR A 403 -4.23 18.48 26.10
C TYR A 403 -4.11 18.71 27.60
N LEU A 404 -2.95 19.19 28.04
CA LEU A 404 -2.68 19.59 29.42
C LEU A 404 -1.85 20.87 29.42
N ILE A 405 -2.26 21.82 30.26
CA ILE A 405 -1.53 23.04 30.59
C ILE A 405 -1.21 23.01 32.07
N ALA A 406 0.07 23.11 32.43
CA ALA A 406 0.51 23.22 33.81
C ALA A 406 1.42 24.42 34.03
N ASP A 407 1.36 25.00 35.22
CA ASP A 407 2.39 25.93 35.69
C ASP A 407 3.71 25.17 35.88
N TYR A 408 4.80 25.66 35.30
CA TYR A 408 6.08 24.95 35.36
C TYR A 408 6.73 25.01 36.75
N ALA A 409 6.47 26.06 37.53
CA ALA A 409 7.12 26.26 38.83
C ALA A 409 6.47 25.39 39.91
N THR A 410 5.14 25.28 39.90
CA THR A 410 4.40 24.50 40.90
C THR A 410 4.06 23.09 40.43
N GLY A 411 3.95 22.87 39.11
CA GLY A 411 3.42 21.64 38.54
C GLY A 411 1.90 21.55 38.57
N ASP A 412 1.22 22.61 39.01
CA ASP A 412 -0.25 22.64 39.09
C ASP A 412 -0.84 22.61 37.68
N ILE A 413 -1.81 21.72 37.48
CA ILE A 413 -2.55 21.61 36.22
C ILE A 413 -3.62 22.70 36.19
N LEU A 414 -3.48 23.64 35.27
CA LEU A 414 -4.32 24.82 35.13
C LEU A 414 -5.55 24.55 34.25
N ALA A 415 -5.34 23.80 33.17
CA ALA A 415 -6.40 23.37 32.27
C ALA A 415 -6.02 22.07 31.55
N GLY A 416 -7.02 21.31 31.12
CA GLY A 416 -6.77 20.09 30.34
C GLY A 416 -8.03 19.44 29.78
N LYS A 417 -7.84 18.55 28.81
CA LYS A 417 -8.85 17.66 28.24
C LYS A 417 -8.31 16.23 28.23
N ASN A 418 -9.09 15.26 28.74
CA ASN A 418 -8.79 13.83 28.71
C ASN A 418 -7.38 13.48 29.24
N ILE A 419 -6.96 14.14 30.33
CA ILE A 419 -5.55 14.10 30.76
C ILE A 419 -5.12 12.79 31.41
N ASP A 420 -6.07 11.97 31.82
CA ASP A 420 -5.88 10.64 32.43
C ASP A 420 -6.16 9.49 31.44
N THR A 421 -6.49 9.81 30.19
CA THR A 421 -6.68 8.80 29.14
C THR A 421 -5.34 8.24 28.68
N VAL A 422 -5.23 6.91 28.64
CA VAL A 422 -4.04 6.20 28.16
C VAL A 422 -3.91 6.28 26.66
N ARG A 423 -2.74 6.68 26.17
CA ARG A 423 -2.42 6.87 24.75
C ARG A 423 -0.98 6.45 24.45
N PRO A 424 -0.69 6.04 23.19
CA PRO A 424 0.68 5.79 22.79
C PRO A 424 1.54 7.06 22.87
N THR A 425 2.74 6.98 23.43
CA THR A 425 3.67 8.11 23.61
C THR A 425 4.26 8.56 22.28
N ALA A 426 4.40 7.63 21.32
CA ALA A 426 5.32 7.77 20.21
C ALA A 426 6.72 8.21 20.70
N SER A 427 7.45 9.02 19.91
CA SER A 427 8.79 9.50 20.23
C SER A 427 8.92 10.37 21.50
N LEU A 428 7.83 10.68 22.20
CA LEU A 428 7.90 11.24 23.55
C LEU A 428 8.61 10.30 24.54
N ALA A 429 8.59 8.98 24.31
CA ALA A 429 9.35 7.99 25.08
C ALA A 429 10.85 8.33 25.21
N LYS A 430 11.43 9.00 24.20
CA LYS A 430 12.84 9.41 24.20
C LYS A 430 13.18 10.38 25.34
N VAL A 431 12.21 11.12 25.89
CA VAL A 431 12.42 11.98 27.06
C VAL A 431 12.70 11.14 28.31
N MET A 432 11.97 10.04 28.49
CA MET A 432 12.23 9.09 29.57
C MET A 432 13.57 8.36 29.37
N THR A 433 13.88 7.98 28.14
CA THR A 433 15.19 7.40 27.77
C THR A 433 16.33 8.37 28.10
N ALA A 434 16.23 9.64 27.70
CA ALA A 434 17.22 10.67 27.99
C ALA A 434 17.37 10.92 29.50
N TYR A 435 16.27 11.00 30.24
CA TYR A 435 16.31 11.08 31.70
C TYR A 435 17.10 9.91 32.30
N ARG A 436 16.78 8.68 31.88
CA ARG A 436 17.39 7.47 32.43
C ARG A 436 18.87 7.36 32.06
N LEU A 437 19.25 7.66 30.82
CA LEU A 437 20.64 7.70 30.36
C LEU A 437 21.47 8.68 31.20
N MET A 438 20.94 9.89 31.42
CA MET A 438 21.63 10.92 32.21
C MET A 438 21.71 10.55 33.69
N LYS A 439 20.66 9.94 34.25
CA LYS A 439 20.65 9.43 35.62
C LYS A 439 21.68 8.33 35.84
N GLU A 440 21.89 7.47 34.85
CA GLU A 440 22.87 6.38 34.88
C GLU A 440 24.29 6.84 34.51
N GLY A 441 24.52 8.15 34.32
CA GLY A 441 25.85 8.70 34.13
C GLY A 441 26.42 8.49 32.73
N LEU A 442 25.58 8.49 31.69
CA LEU A 442 26.02 8.46 30.29
C LEU A 442 27.21 9.42 30.06
N ASN A 443 28.35 8.87 29.66
CA ASN A 443 29.53 9.68 29.36
C ASN A 443 29.32 10.40 28.01
N LEU A 444 28.95 11.68 28.07
CA LEU A 444 28.71 12.52 26.88
C LEU A 444 29.96 12.73 26.00
N ASN A 445 31.16 12.62 26.58
CA ASN A 445 32.42 12.68 25.85
C ASN A 445 32.89 11.29 25.38
N GLY A 446 32.19 10.22 25.77
CA GLY A 446 32.32 8.91 25.18
C GLY A 446 31.75 8.87 23.77
N SER A 447 31.93 7.75 23.10
CA SER A 447 31.44 7.52 21.75
C SER A 447 30.88 6.12 21.61
N VAL A 448 29.95 5.95 20.67
CA VAL A 448 29.41 4.66 20.30
C VAL A 448 29.51 4.47 18.79
N THR A 449 29.75 3.22 18.40
CA THR A 449 29.83 2.80 17.00
C THR A 449 28.46 2.33 16.53
N TYR A 450 28.02 2.82 15.38
CA TYR A 450 26.83 2.32 14.72
C TYR A 450 27.05 0.89 14.27
N ASN A 451 26.06 0.04 14.55
CA ASN A 451 26.06 -1.36 14.20
C ASN A 451 24.68 -1.62 13.60
N GLU A 452 24.62 -1.91 12.30
CA GLU A 452 23.36 -2.01 11.57
C GLU A 452 22.45 -3.09 12.18
N ALA A 453 23.00 -4.26 12.48
CA ALA A 453 22.24 -5.37 13.06
C ALA A 453 21.62 -5.04 14.44
N ALA A 454 22.27 -4.21 15.25
CA ALA A 454 21.82 -3.86 16.61
C ALA A 454 21.01 -2.56 16.67
N HIS A 455 21.24 -1.62 15.76
CA HIS A 455 20.72 -0.26 15.86
C HIS A 455 19.77 0.14 14.73
N ALA A 456 19.72 -0.63 13.63
CA ALA A 456 18.81 -0.32 12.52
C ALA A 456 17.35 -0.32 12.98
N ILE A 457 16.59 0.59 12.37
CA ILE A 457 15.15 0.72 12.54
C ILE A 457 14.57 0.52 11.15
N ASN A 458 14.01 -0.65 10.88
CA ASN A 458 13.46 -1.04 9.58
C ASN A 458 12.06 -0.43 9.38
N ASP A 459 11.99 0.88 9.51
CA ASP A 459 10.78 1.67 9.34
C ASP A 459 11.14 2.86 8.45
N SER A 460 10.73 2.81 7.19
CA SER A 460 11.04 3.79 6.15
C SER A 460 10.32 5.12 6.36
N ASP A 461 9.30 5.14 7.23
CA ASP A 461 8.36 6.26 7.33
C ASP A 461 8.80 7.32 8.34
N PHE A 462 9.93 7.10 9.03
CA PHE A 462 10.45 7.97 10.08
C PHE A 462 11.91 8.38 9.86
N VAL A 463 12.31 9.51 10.46
CA VAL A 463 13.63 10.13 10.27
C VAL A 463 14.76 9.14 10.57
N GLN A 464 15.50 8.77 9.52
CA GLN A 464 16.65 7.88 9.61
C GLN A 464 17.93 8.67 9.84
N TYR A 465 18.79 8.15 10.72
CA TYR A 465 20.12 8.69 10.95
C TYR A 465 21.02 8.28 9.79
N ARG A 466 21.68 9.23 9.12
CA ARG A 466 22.63 8.88 8.05
C ARG A 466 23.92 8.31 8.67
N LEU A 467 23.91 7.03 9.01
CA LEU A 467 25.11 6.32 9.44
C LEU A 467 25.24 4.98 8.71
N VAL A 468 26.45 4.61 8.32
CA VAL A 468 26.79 3.27 7.81
C VAL A 468 27.47 2.43 8.88
N ASP A 469 27.37 1.10 8.75
CA ASP A 469 27.90 0.14 9.72
C ASP A 469 29.39 0.42 10.04
N GLY A 470 29.70 0.57 11.33
CA GLY A 470 31.07 0.83 11.80
C GLY A 470 31.48 2.29 11.94
N GLU A 471 30.62 3.26 11.61
CA GLU A 471 30.82 4.68 11.91
C GLU A 471 30.73 4.96 13.40
N ARG A 472 31.39 6.03 13.87
CA ARG A 472 31.50 6.31 15.31
C ARG A 472 31.19 7.76 15.61
N VAL A 473 30.29 8.00 16.56
CA VAL A 473 29.81 9.34 16.92
C VAL A 473 29.89 9.54 18.44
N LEU A 474 30.17 10.77 18.89
CA LEU A 474 30.16 11.11 20.32
C LEU A 474 28.74 11.03 20.89
N ASN A 475 28.60 10.53 22.11
CA ASN A 475 27.33 10.36 22.78
C ASN A 475 26.55 11.69 22.93
N LYS A 476 27.25 12.81 23.14
CA LYS A 476 26.62 14.14 23.17
C LYS A 476 25.88 14.49 21.87
N HIS A 477 26.45 14.14 20.71
CA HIS A 477 25.88 14.46 19.42
C HIS A 477 24.66 13.58 19.13
N ILE A 478 24.76 12.29 19.47
CA ILE A 478 23.66 11.34 19.31
C ILE A 478 22.49 11.72 20.24
N LEU A 479 22.77 12.07 21.49
CA LEU A 479 21.72 12.49 22.44
C LEU A 479 21.03 13.76 21.98
N GLU A 480 21.80 14.72 21.48
CA GLU A 480 21.28 15.96 20.92
C GLU A 480 20.41 15.72 19.68
N ALA A 481 20.88 14.94 18.70
CA ALA A 481 20.10 14.55 17.51
C ALA A 481 18.82 13.76 17.86
N THR A 482 18.91 12.87 18.86
CA THR A 482 17.77 12.08 19.38
C THR A 482 16.67 12.98 19.95
N LEU A 483 17.04 14.12 20.56
CA LEU A 483 16.09 15.06 21.18
C LEU A 483 15.58 16.11 20.18
N ILE A 484 16.43 16.62 19.29
CA ILE A 484 16.10 17.68 18.30
C ILE A 484 15.35 17.10 17.10
N SER A 485 15.98 16.19 16.36
CA SER A 485 15.46 15.59 15.12
C SER A 485 14.66 14.31 15.36
N SER A 486 14.58 13.83 16.60
CA SER A 486 13.84 12.62 16.96
C SER A 486 14.39 11.32 16.38
N ILE A 487 15.70 11.26 16.12
CA ILE A 487 16.36 10.11 15.52
C ILE A 487 16.15 8.83 16.36
N ASN A 488 15.60 7.78 15.76
CA ASN A 488 15.29 6.52 16.46
C ASN A 488 16.55 5.70 16.79
N ALA A 489 17.42 5.48 15.80
CA ALA A 489 18.63 4.68 15.95
C ALA A 489 19.56 5.24 17.05
N GLY A 490 19.59 6.57 17.21
CA GLY A 490 20.39 7.24 18.24
C GLY A 490 20.05 6.80 19.67
N ALA A 491 18.77 6.56 19.97
CA ALA A 491 18.37 6.06 21.28
C ALA A 491 18.92 4.65 21.55
N ARG A 492 18.85 3.73 20.57
CA ARG A 492 19.43 2.39 20.68
C ARG A 492 20.94 2.42 20.82
N MET A 493 21.63 3.27 20.04
CA MET A 493 23.07 3.47 20.15
C MET A 493 23.49 3.95 21.54
N LEU A 494 22.77 4.93 22.11
CA LEU A 494 23.10 5.43 23.44
C LEU A 494 22.86 4.38 24.53
N VAL A 495 21.76 3.64 24.42
CA VAL A 495 21.43 2.57 25.37
C VAL A 495 22.45 1.44 25.30
N SER A 496 22.83 1.00 24.09
CA SER A 496 23.83 -0.06 23.89
C SER A 496 25.21 0.30 24.43
N SER A 497 25.52 1.60 24.55
CA SER A 497 26.76 2.07 25.14
C SER A 497 26.89 1.83 26.65
N ILE A 498 25.78 1.55 27.35
CA ILE A 498 25.76 1.35 28.81
C ILE A 498 24.98 0.10 29.28
N SER A 499 24.14 -0.52 28.42
CA SER A 499 23.30 -1.65 28.80
C SER A 499 22.75 -2.39 27.58
N THR A 500 22.05 -3.51 27.80
CA THR A 500 21.16 -4.08 26.78
C THR A 500 19.85 -3.31 26.74
N GLU A 501 19.17 -3.29 25.59
CA GLU A 501 17.89 -2.58 25.44
C GLU A 501 16.83 -3.11 26.42
N GLU A 502 16.70 -4.43 26.55
CA GLU A 502 15.77 -5.09 27.48
C GLU A 502 16.00 -4.71 28.95
N ALA A 503 17.27 -4.75 29.40
CA ALA A 503 17.60 -4.38 30.77
C ALA A 503 17.36 -2.89 31.02
N PHE A 504 17.58 -2.05 30.01
CA PHE A 504 17.34 -0.61 30.11
C PHE A 504 15.84 -0.29 30.17
N ILE A 505 15.01 -0.94 29.34
CA ILE A 505 13.55 -0.83 29.37
C ILE A 505 12.99 -1.21 30.74
N THR A 506 13.50 -2.32 31.32
CA THR A 506 13.10 -2.75 32.67
C THR A 506 13.32 -1.63 33.69
N ARG A 507 14.51 -1.02 33.67
CA ARG A 507 14.87 0.09 34.57
C ARG A 507 14.11 1.39 34.30
N MET A 508 13.72 1.65 33.05
CA MET A 508 12.80 2.75 32.72
C MET A 508 11.45 2.53 33.41
N ASN A 509 10.86 1.34 33.27
CA ASN A 509 9.56 1.03 33.87
C ASN A 509 9.60 0.95 35.41
N GLU A 510 10.69 0.45 36.01
CA GLU A 510 10.91 0.54 37.46
C GLU A 510 10.90 1.99 37.95
N GLN A 511 11.50 2.91 37.17
CA GLN A 511 11.50 4.33 37.51
C GLN A 511 10.11 4.95 37.39
N LEU A 512 9.35 4.60 36.35
CA LEU A 512 7.96 5.04 36.19
C LEU A 512 7.10 4.57 37.37
N ALA A 513 7.22 3.30 37.76
CA ALA A 513 6.55 2.75 38.93
C ALA A 513 6.97 3.45 40.24
N ALA A 514 8.25 3.76 40.41
CA ALA A 514 8.75 4.50 41.58
C ALA A 514 8.21 5.94 41.68
N TRP A 515 7.81 6.53 40.56
CA TRP A 515 7.11 7.80 40.51
C TRP A 515 5.58 7.66 40.64
N GLY A 516 5.07 6.44 40.80
CA GLY A 516 3.63 6.17 40.88
C GLY A 516 2.90 6.29 39.54
N LEU A 517 3.62 6.24 38.42
CA LEU A 517 3.06 6.35 37.07
C LEU A 517 2.59 4.96 36.62
N ILE A 518 1.41 4.56 37.08
CA ILE A 518 0.88 3.21 36.91
C ILE A 518 0.25 2.97 35.54
N GLN A 519 -0.08 4.05 34.81
CA GLN A 519 -0.65 3.97 33.47
C GLN A 519 0.42 4.06 32.36
N THR A 520 1.66 4.38 32.71
CA THR A 520 2.77 4.50 31.77
C THR A 520 3.60 3.22 31.72
N ASN A 521 3.81 2.70 30.51
CA ASN A 521 4.58 1.46 30.29
C ASN A 521 5.29 1.53 28.94
N LEU A 522 6.62 1.43 28.94
CA LEU A 522 7.43 1.54 27.73
C LEU A 522 7.97 0.16 27.32
N LYS A 523 7.85 -0.16 26.04
CA LYS A 523 8.26 -1.41 25.36
C LYS A 523 9.54 -1.25 24.55
N ASP A 524 9.93 -0.02 24.25
CA ASP A 524 11.19 0.29 23.61
C ASP A 524 11.77 1.61 24.16
N VAL A 525 12.94 2.00 23.65
CA VAL A 525 13.68 3.19 24.11
C VAL A 525 13.48 4.41 23.21
N TYR A 526 12.71 4.29 22.13
CA TYR A 526 12.62 5.32 21.10
C TYR A 526 11.20 5.73 20.73
N GLY A 527 10.17 5.00 21.18
CA GLY A 527 8.78 5.36 20.92
C GLY A 527 8.16 4.72 19.68
N GLY A 528 8.69 3.61 19.16
CA GLY A 528 8.16 2.95 17.96
C GLY A 528 7.03 1.96 18.25
N ALA A 529 6.99 1.38 19.43
CA ALA A 529 5.93 0.47 19.86
C ALA A 529 4.66 1.25 20.18
N VAL A 530 3.56 0.88 19.54
CA VAL A 530 2.20 1.40 19.82
C VAL A 530 1.81 1.21 21.28
N LYS A 531 2.35 0.18 21.95
CA LYS A 531 2.12 -0.12 23.37
C LYS A 531 3.07 0.60 24.34
N ASN A 532 3.78 1.61 23.85
CA ASN A 532 4.40 2.61 24.72
C ASN A 532 3.29 3.52 25.27
N ASP A 533 2.65 3.10 26.35
CA ASP A 533 1.46 3.75 26.90
C ASP A 533 1.85 4.88 27.87
N THR A 534 1.08 5.97 27.93
CA THR A 534 1.16 7.06 28.92
C THR A 534 -0.19 7.78 29.05
N THR A 535 -0.35 8.61 30.08
CA THR A 535 -1.36 9.70 30.11
C THR A 535 -0.66 11.06 30.03
N ALA A 536 -1.39 12.14 29.75
CA ALA A 536 -0.79 13.49 29.78
C ALA A 536 -0.37 13.90 31.20
N ARG A 537 -1.14 13.50 32.22
CA ARG A 537 -0.80 13.73 33.63
C ARG A 537 0.49 13.02 34.03
N GLU A 538 0.65 11.76 33.67
CA GLU A 538 1.86 11.01 34.00
C GLU A 538 3.06 11.50 33.18
N TYR A 539 2.84 11.85 31.91
CA TYR A 539 3.89 12.40 31.06
C TYR A 539 4.40 13.77 31.55
N LEU A 540 3.55 14.60 32.17
CA LEU A 540 3.99 15.83 32.84
C LEU A 540 5.09 15.53 33.87
N THR A 541 4.93 14.48 34.66
CA THR A 541 5.93 14.07 35.66
C THR A 541 7.24 13.66 34.99
N ILE A 542 7.18 12.88 33.91
CA ILE A 542 8.37 12.47 33.12
C ILE A 542 9.08 13.70 32.58
N PHE A 543 8.34 14.62 31.97
CA PHE A 543 8.88 15.82 31.35
C PHE A 543 9.54 16.75 32.39
N LEU A 544 8.88 17.05 33.50
CA LEU A 544 9.44 17.87 34.58
C LEU A 544 10.72 17.25 35.16
N ASN A 545 10.73 15.93 35.39
CA ASN A 545 11.92 15.23 35.89
C ASN A 545 13.06 15.25 34.87
N ALA A 546 12.79 15.05 33.58
CA ALA A 546 13.81 15.13 32.53
C ALA A 546 14.41 16.54 32.44
N LEU A 547 13.58 17.58 32.54
CA LEU A 547 14.03 18.98 32.49
C LEU A 547 14.79 19.45 33.74
N SER A 548 14.81 18.67 34.82
CA SER A 548 15.70 18.94 35.96
C SER A 548 17.19 18.78 35.60
N ASN A 549 17.48 18.00 34.55
CA ASN A 549 18.80 17.92 33.95
C ASN A 549 19.01 19.09 32.96
N THR A 550 19.93 19.99 33.27
CA THR A 550 20.19 21.20 32.46
C THR A 550 20.69 20.89 31.05
N THR A 551 21.40 19.79 30.84
CA THR A 551 21.85 19.35 29.51
C THR A 551 20.68 18.88 28.66
N VAL A 552 19.80 18.03 29.21
CA VAL A 552 18.59 17.56 28.50
C VAL A 552 17.72 18.75 28.13
N LYS A 553 17.45 19.65 29.09
CA LYS A 553 16.70 20.87 28.84
C LYS A 553 17.33 21.73 27.74
N ALA A 554 18.64 21.93 27.77
CA ALA A 554 19.34 22.71 26.76
C ALA A 554 19.27 22.08 25.36
N TYR A 555 19.41 20.75 25.25
CA TYR A 555 19.32 20.06 23.95
C TYR A 555 17.91 20.14 23.36
N MET A 556 16.88 19.92 24.18
CA MET A 556 15.48 20.06 23.76
C MET A 556 15.09 21.50 23.41
N GLY A 557 15.87 22.50 23.82
CA GLY A 557 15.64 23.92 23.53
C GLY A 557 16.37 24.45 22.30
N LYS A 558 17.16 23.63 21.59
CA LYS A 558 17.94 24.07 20.43
C LYS A 558 17.15 23.97 19.13
N ILE A 559 17.19 25.03 18.34
CA ILE A 559 16.52 25.10 17.02
C ILE A 559 17.21 24.22 15.97
N SER A 560 18.54 24.14 16.02
CA SER A 560 19.33 23.30 15.14
C SER A 560 20.69 22.96 15.76
N TYR A 561 21.33 21.95 15.20
CA TYR A 561 22.64 21.50 15.62
C TYR A 561 23.45 20.92 14.46
N ILE A 562 24.76 21.18 14.45
CA ILE A 562 25.69 20.63 13.47
C ILE A 562 26.82 19.95 14.24
N TYR A 563 27.20 18.76 13.80
CA TYR A 563 28.35 18.05 14.35
C TYR A 563 29.03 17.18 13.30
N LYS A 564 30.17 16.61 13.69
CA LYS A 564 30.97 15.71 12.87
C LYS A 564 31.11 14.36 13.55
N GLU A 565 31.11 13.31 12.75
CA GLU A 565 31.49 11.97 13.18
C GLU A 565 32.96 11.90 13.62
N ILE A 566 33.27 10.94 14.49
CA ILE A 566 34.65 10.63 14.88
C ILE A 566 35.31 9.74 13.82
N LYS A 567 34.56 8.76 13.32
CA LYS A 567 35.00 7.84 12.28
C LYS A 567 33.93 7.83 11.20
N ASP A 568 34.37 8.23 10.02
CA ASP A 568 33.61 8.42 8.78
C ASP A 568 33.99 7.28 7.83
N LEU A 569 32.99 6.58 7.30
CA LEU A 569 33.18 5.48 6.36
C LEU A 569 32.49 5.73 5.01
N ASP A 570 31.53 6.64 4.94
CA ASP A 570 30.81 7.01 3.72
C ASP A 570 31.37 8.25 3.00
N GLY A 571 32.30 8.97 3.62
CA GLY A 571 32.91 10.20 3.10
C GLY A 571 32.06 11.46 3.35
N LEU A 572 31.00 11.37 4.15
CA LEU A 572 30.05 12.43 4.48
C LEU A 572 29.99 12.66 6.00
N PRO A 573 31.06 13.17 6.63
CA PRO A 573 31.17 13.16 8.09
C PRO A 573 30.32 14.21 8.81
N ASN A 574 29.70 15.15 8.08
CA ASN A 574 28.99 16.30 8.63
C ASN A 574 27.49 16.06 8.72
N HIS A 575 26.92 16.29 9.90
CA HIS A 575 25.50 16.16 10.17
C HIS A 575 24.88 17.50 10.52
N SER A 576 23.65 17.71 10.08
CA SER A 576 22.86 18.90 10.39
C SER A 576 21.45 18.50 10.76
N ASP A 577 21.07 18.82 11.98
CA ASP A 577 19.79 18.49 12.59
C ASP A 577 18.99 19.77 12.85
N THR A 578 17.70 19.76 12.52
CA THR A 578 16.77 20.84 12.81
C THR A 578 15.67 20.34 13.72
N HIS A 579 15.19 21.19 14.62
CA HIS A 579 14.20 20.75 15.59
C HIS A 579 12.93 20.33 14.86
N SER A 580 12.50 19.10 15.15
CA SER A 580 11.28 18.52 14.60
C SER A 580 9.99 19.30 14.91
N ASN A 581 10.03 20.29 15.83
CA ASN A 581 8.93 21.18 16.15
C ASN A 581 9.07 22.47 15.34
N LYS A 582 8.23 22.65 14.32
CA LYS A 582 8.30 23.81 13.42
C LYS A 582 8.03 25.14 14.13
N ILE A 583 7.30 25.14 15.25
CA ILE A 583 6.99 26.36 16.02
C ILE A 583 8.28 27.00 16.54
N MET A 584 9.33 26.22 16.79
CA MET A 584 10.63 26.74 17.27
C MET A 584 11.37 27.61 16.24
N HIS A 585 10.95 27.55 14.97
CA HIS A 585 11.53 28.36 13.89
C HIS A 585 10.72 29.64 13.63
N GLU A 586 9.59 29.84 14.29
CA GLU A 586 8.74 31.01 14.11
C GLU A 586 9.23 32.19 14.94
N SER A 587 9.09 33.40 14.39
CA SER A 587 9.30 34.66 15.10
C SER A 587 7.97 35.23 15.59
N ASP A 588 8.04 36.24 16.46
CA ASP A 588 6.90 37.09 16.85
C ASP A 588 5.75 36.38 17.60
N LEU A 589 6.07 35.28 18.29
CA LEU A 589 5.16 34.60 19.22
C LEU A 589 5.06 35.36 20.55
N SER A 590 3.92 35.24 21.24
CA SER A 590 3.78 35.81 22.60
C SER A 590 4.56 35.04 23.68
N PHE A 591 5.21 33.95 23.29
CA PHE A 591 6.02 33.07 24.12
C PHE A 591 7.30 32.61 23.39
N SER A 592 8.30 32.16 24.16
CA SER A 592 9.45 31.41 23.65
C SER A 592 9.38 29.95 24.08
N ILE A 593 9.91 29.03 23.26
CA ILE A 593 9.99 27.60 23.58
C ILE A 593 11.36 27.31 24.18
N LEU A 594 11.40 26.85 25.43
CA LEU A 594 12.63 26.55 26.16
C LEU A 594 13.06 25.08 26.07
N ALA A 595 12.11 24.18 25.82
CA ALA A 595 12.35 22.76 25.58
C ALA A 595 11.14 22.18 24.85
N SER A 596 11.37 21.27 23.89
CA SER A 596 10.29 20.65 23.12
C SER A 596 10.60 19.20 22.74
N LYS A 597 9.56 18.38 22.63
CA LYS A 597 9.63 17.06 21.98
C LYS A 597 8.37 16.76 21.19
N THR A 598 8.54 16.30 19.97
CA THR A 598 7.48 15.77 19.09
C THR A 598 7.38 14.25 19.18
N GLY A 599 6.25 13.70 18.78
CA GLY A 599 6.09 12.27 18.51
C GLY A 599 4.96 12.03 17.53
N TYR A 600 5.08 10.97 16.73
CA TYR A 600 4.05 10.55 15.79
C TYR A 600 4.13 9.03 15.60
N LEU A 601 2.97 8.40 15.61
CA LEU A 601 2.61 7.08 15.12
C LEU A 601 1.19 7.22 14.56
N HIS A 602 0.79 6.38 13.62
CA HIS A 602 -0.59 6.39 13.13
C HIS A 602 -1.60 6.20 14.28
N GLU A 603 -1.28 5.34 15.26
CA GLU A 603 -2.11 5.03 16.43
C GLU A 603 -2.03 6.07 17.54
N SER A 604 -1.03 6.96 17.52
CA SER A 604 -0.90 8.03 18.51
C SER A 604 -1.46 9.36 18.04
N GLY A 605 -1.53 9.59 16.72
CA GLY A 605 -1.61 10.93 16.15
C GLY A 605 -0.34 11.74 16.46
N ASP A 606 -0.34 13.03 16.16
CA ASP A 606 0.78 13.90 16.52
C ASP A 606 0.73 14.29 18.00
N ASN A 607 1.82 13.98 18.68
CA ASN A 607 2.09 14.32 20.06
C ASN A 607 3.12 15.46 20.10
N LEU A 608 2.92 16.42 21.00
CA LEU A 608 3.85 17.50 21.23
C LEU A 608 3.89 17.84 22.71
N THR A 609 5.08 18.08 23.24
CA THR A 609 5.26 18.63 24.57
C THR A 609 6.25 19.77 24.52
N MET A 610 5.90 20.89 25.16
CA MET A 610 6.71 22.10 25.20
C MET A 610 6.77 22.66 26.61
N LEU A 611 7.95 23.13 27.01
CA LEU A 611 8.11 24.14 28.04
C LEU A 611 8.16 25.50 27.35
N VAL A 612 7.15 26.34 27.59
CA VAL A 612 7.06 27.68 27.02
C VAL A 612 7.26 28.74 28.10
N GLN A 613 7.79 29.89 27.72
CA GLN A 613 7.93 31.06 28.57
C GLN A 613 7.24 32.26 27.93
N ARG A 614 6.28 32.85 28.63
CA ARG A 614 5.61 34.07 28.18
C ARG A 614 6.60 35.23 28.07
N VAL A 615 6.53 35.98 26.98
CA VAL A 615 7.42 37.13 26.73
C VAL A 615 7.12 38.27 27.69
N ALA A 616 5.84 38.52 28.00
CA ALA A 616 5.41 39.69 28.77
C ALA A 616 5.89 39.71 30.23
N ASP A 617 5.94 38.56 30.91
CA ASP A 617 6.24 38.50 32.36
C ASP A 617 7.17 37.34 32.76
N GLY A 618 7.62 36.52 31.81
CA GLY A 618 8.53 35.41 32.07
C GLY A 618 7.92 34.20 32.78
N LYS A 619 6.59 34.16 32.97
CA LYS A 619 5.92 32.94 33.48
C LYS A 619 6.13 31.77 32.53
N LYS A 620 6.20 30.57 33.08
CA LYS A 620 6.53 29.34 32.34
C LYS A 620 5.43 28.33 32.48
N PHE A 621 5.10 27.69 31.37
CA PHE A 621 4.03 26.72 31.28
C PHE A 621 4.52 25.47 30.57
N VAL A 622 4.03 24.31 31.01
CA VAL A 622 4.16 23.06 30.27
C VAL A 622 2.88 22.85 29.47
N ILE A 623 3.03 22.70 28.16
CA ILE A 623 1.95 22.39 27.22
C ILE A 623 2.19 20.98 26.69
N ILE A 624 1.24 20.08 26.92
CA ILE A 624 1.25 18.72 26.39
C ILE A 624 0.02 18.55 25.53
N THR A 625 0.20 18.04 24.30
CA THR A 625 -0.89 17.62 23.42
C THR A 625 -0.62 16.20 22.98
N LEU A 626 -1.60 15.31 23.15
CA LEU A 626 -1.54 13.92 22.69
C LEU A 626 -2.73 13.66 21.77
N GLY A 627 -2.47 12.99 20.65
CA GLY A 627 -3.50 12.66 19.68
C GLY A 627 -4.05 13.86 18.93
N ASN A 628 -3.17 14.66 18.33
CA ASN A 628 -3.60 15.55 17.25
C ASN A 628 -3.84 14.72 15.97
N PRO A 629 -5.07 14.68 15.42
CA PRO A 629 -5.36 13.89 14.23
C PRO A 629 -4.91 14.54 12.91
N ASP A 630 -4.62 15.83 12.91
CA ASP A 630 -4.24 16.54 11.69
C ASP A 630 -2.71 16.59 11.55
N HIS A 631 -2.14 15.56 10.90
CA HIS A 631 -0.71 15.50 10.64
C HIS A 631 -0.23 16.64 9.72
N SER A 632 -1.05 17.00 8.73
CA SER A 632 -0.73 18.01 7.72
C SER A 632 -0.52 19.40 8.34
N ASN A 633 -1.28 19.70 9.40
CA ASN A 633 -1.22 20.96 10.13
C ASN A 633 -0.92 20.77 11.63
N ARG A 634 -0.09 19.78 11.95
CA ARG A 634 0.13 19.29 13.33
C ARG A 634 0.59 20.31 14.38
N PHE A 635 1.03 21.49 13.95
CA PHE A 635 1.54 22.56 14.82
C PHE A 635 0.57 23.72 15.03
N ALA A 636 -0.49 23.85 14.23
CA ALA A 636 -1.43 24.97 14.36
C ALA A 636 -2.18 24.95 15.70
N GLU A 637 -2.78 23.81 16.05
CA GLU A 637 -3.55 23.66 17.28
C GLU A 637 -2.69 23.77 18.55
N PRO A 638 -1.50 23.14 18.66
CA PRO A 638 -0.63 23.35 19.82
C PRO A 638 -0.12 24.80 19.95
N LYS A 639 0.11 25.49 18.82
CA LYS A 639 0.45 26.92 18.82
C LYS A 639 -0.73 27.74 19.35
N ALA A 640 -1.94 27.50 18.84
CA ALA A 640 -3.14 28.19 19.29
C ALA A 640 -3.42 27.98 20.79
N LEU A 641 -3.24 26.74 21.28
CA LEU A 641 -3.34 26.42 22.70
C LEU A 641 -2.29 27.17 23.54
N SER A 642 -1.07 27.32 23.02
CA SER A 642 0.00 28.06 23.69
C SER A 642 -0.30 29.56 23.76
N GLU A 643 -0.76 30.17 22.67
CA GLU A 643 -1.21 31.57 22.63
C GLU A 643 -2.40 31.82 23.57
N TRP A 644 -3.36 30.89 23.58
CA TRP A 644 -4.49 30.92 24.49
C TRP A 644 -4.04 30.84 25.95
N THR A 645 -3.07 29.97 26.27
CA THR A 645 -2.46 29.89 27.60
C THR A 645 -1.86 31.22 28.02
N MET A 646 -1.11 31.90 27.14
CA MET A 646 -0.50 33.19 27.43
C MET A 646 -1.51 34.30 27.73
N THR A 647 -2.76 34.14 27.31
CA THR A 647 -3.82 35.12 27.54
C THR A 647 -4.64 34.83 28.80
N ASN A 648 -4.74 33.56 29.23
CA ASN A 648 -5.68 33.12 30.26
C ASN A 648 -5.05 32.86 31.65
N PHE A 649 -3.73 32.70 31.76
CA PHE A 649 -3.01 32.41 33.01
C PHE A 649 -1.71 33.23 33.09
#